data_AF-A0A371P7H7-F1
#
_entry.id   AF-A0A371P7H7-F1
#
_cell.length_a   1.000
_cell.length_b   1.000
_cell.length_c   1.000
_cell.angle_alpha   90.00
_cell.angle_beta   90.00
_cell.angle_gamma   90.00
#
_symmetry.space_group_name_H-M   'P 1'
#
loop_
_entity.id
_entity.type
_entity.pdbx_description
1 polymer ?
#
loop_
_entity_poly.entity_id
_entity_poly.type
_entity_poly.pdbx_seq_one_letter_code
_entity_poly.pdbx_strand_id
1 'polypeptide(L)'
;MSNFLGMIRKMNTTTFKYICIVLLFLSALFALRWAWSELFPTAEFSRSVDGVLDMRGVDLNASPSVYLDGEWHVYPNQFLSHQDLLSKKNAHYNTVQVPGDWSDALERDSGFSYGYGTYRLRILVDPLTKPVAFWFNGIQASSQVEINGIAEPSMGTLATNKADYSPKNISYTASYSVGGTTEIDLLIRVANFDEPFYGGITRPLRFGSQDAIDYVRWYSIGFQLVTFIMLLLHGLYAFILYLFNPIERGLLIVTLLTLSIGIAITIGHDNVLLLWFPLDYAWAMKIRLICLLWQNLLLLMLFRKFAAAPTGNVWVRVYGATLVLVSIFLAAAPASYVNGFLDLRIFLSLYLIPFIWFIYTAVSMIFKKDSDRDVVFVLLTAAGSISNLIWSIIDSSQVVTTVYYPFDIMAAIIGFSAFWFKKYIRNAQENAVLNIQLKKADKLKDQFLANTSHELRTPLHGIMNIAATVVNNEKDKLNEKSLKDMKLLITVSRRMSHMLGDLLDVARLQEHRIVLHKEPLHIQSVVPGIISMLAYMTEGKPIQLQMKIRDSMPPVLADEKRLVQILYNLLHNALKYTEKGQITVSAEYRDNYATILVSDTGIGMDKETRDKVFLPYEQGEYGLNDGRGIGLGLSICQQLVELHGGVITVQSEPGKGSVFQFQLPLADSSHLPDSQQSSEDRLHVRAEAINEIAASFLALEQPRDLIPAAEPSMPFLNDGKVHILVVDDDPINLNVLIGMLASEPYAITTATSAHDALSLLGNEPWDLLIADVMMPQMSGYEFTQKVREHYSLSELPILLLTARSQPADIYTGFLSGANDYVTKPVDALELKYRIRALTGLKKSMNERLRMEAAYLQAQIQPHFLFNTLNSIMALSQIDGDKMRDLVEAFSAYLRISFDFLNTEELVELSHELDLVRAYLFVEKERFGERLSIVWEDETEASLRLPPLTIQPLVENAVRHGLLSRSKGGTVRIRITAQETTTQIEVIDDGKGMNPELAERLLNPIQQERGGIGLPNTNRRLIKLYGQGLSIHSKPDEGTTVSFVIPNRRVH
;
A
#
# COMPACT_ATOMS: atom_id res chain seq x y z
N MET A 1 48.83 -22.90 28.11
CA MET A 1 48.75 -22.70 26.64
C MET A 1 48.01 -23.82 25.90
N SER A 2 48.28 -25.12 26.15
CA SER A 2 47.62 -26.25 25.44
C SER A 2 46.07 -26.25 25.52
N ASN A 3 45.50 -25.99 26.70
CA ASN A 3 44.03 -25.90 26.86
C ASN A 3 43.40 -24.66 26.21
N PHE A 4 44.19 -23.60 25.99
CA PHE A 4 43.72 -22.37 25.32
C PHE A 4 43.62 -22.58 23.79
N LEU A 5 44.61 -23.26 23.20
CA LEU A 5 44.55 -23.70 21.79
C LEU A 5 43.45 -24.74 21.53
N GLY A 6 43.19 -25.64 22.48
CA GLY A 6 42.11 -26.62 22.39
C GLY A 6 40.70 -25.99 22.40
N MET A 7 40.52 -24.89 23.14
CA MET A 7 39.27 -24.14 23.19
C MET A 7 39.02 -23.34 21.89
N ILE A 8 40.06 -22.74 21.32
CA ILE A 8 40.00 -22.02 20.02
C ILE A 8 39.59 -22.97 18.88
N ARG A 9 40.04 -24.24 18.91
CA ARG A 9 39.70 -25.26 17.90
C ARG A 9 38.23 -25.71 17.92
N LYS A 10 37.49 -25.47 19.01
CA LYS A 10 36.06 -25.79 19.18
C LYS A 10 35.14 -24.57 19.04
N MET A 11 35.69 -23.37 18.86
CA MET A 11 34.90 -22.15 18.75
C MET A 11 34.26 -22.02 17.36
N ASN A 12 32.98 -21.62 17.33
CA ASN A 12 32.33 -21.24 16.08
C ASN A 12 33.00 -19.99 15.50
N THR A 13 33.02 -19.87 14.17
CA THR A 13 33.68 -18.77 13.44
C THR A 13 33.15 -17.39 13.84
N THR A 14 31.87 -17.30 14.21
CA THR A 14 31.22 -16.08 14.70
C THR A 14 31.72 -15.65 16.08
N THR A 15 31.87 -16.58 17.03
CA THR A 15 32.40 -16.32 18.37
C THR A 15 33.85 -15.82 18.29
N PHE A 16 34.68 -16.46 17.45
CA PHE A 16 36.07 -16.03 17.24
C PHE A 16 36.13 -14.61 16.66
N LYS A 17 35.29 -14.31 15.67
CA LYS A 17 35.18 -12.96 15.09
C LYS A 17 34.85 -11.90 16.15
N TYR A 18 33.88 -12.16 17.03
CA TYR A 18 33.50 -11.21 18.08
C TYR A 18 34.63 -10.98 19.10
N ILE A 19 35.34 -12.03 19.50
CA ILE A 19 36.51 -11.89 20.40
C ILE A 19 37.61 -11.04 19.74
N CYS A 20 37.94 -11.30 18.47
CA CYS A 20 38.93 -10.50 17.75
C CYS A 20 38.53 -9.03 17.65
N ILE A 21 37.26 -8.73 17.35
CA ILE A 21 36.77 -7.35 17.27
C ILE A 21 36.88 -6.65 18.63
N VAL A 22 36.47 -7.31 19.72
CA VAL A 22 36.56 -6.73 21.07
C VAL A 22 38.01 -6.50 21.50
N LEU A 23 38.91 -7.45 21.24
CA LEU A 23 40.34 -7.31 21.55
C LEU A 23 41.00 -6.19 20.74
N LEU A 24 40.69 -6.09 19.45
CA LEU A 24 41.20 -5.02 18.60
C LEU A 24 40.71 -3.65 19.08
N PHE A 25 39.43 -3.56 19.46
CA PHE A 25 38.87 -2.33 20.02
C PHE A 25 39.49 -1.94 21.36
N LEU A 26 39.68 -2.88 22.29
CA LEU A 26 40.38 -2.64 23.55
C LEU A 26 41.83 -2.20 23.32
N SER A 27 42.52 -2.80 22.34
CA SER A 27 43.87 -2.38 21.95
C SER A 27 43.89 -0.95 21.40
N ALA A 28 42.88 -0.55 20.64
CA ALA A 28 42.75 0.81 20.13
C ALA A 28 42.48 1.82 21.26
N LEU A 29 41.60 1.50 22.22
CA LEU A 29 41.37 2.33 23.40
C LEU A 29 42.63 2.47 24.26
N PHE A 30 43.36 1.38 24.46
CA PHE A 30 44.64 1.41 25.16
C PHE A 30 45.68 2.29 24.44
N ALA A 31 45.82 2.15 23.11
CA ALA A 31 46.71 2.98 22.31
C ALA A 31 46.31 4.47 22.36
N LEU A 32 45.02 4.78 22.33
CA LEU A 32 44.51 6.15 22.44
C LEU A 32 44.82 6.75 23.82
N ARG A 33 44.69 5.97 24.88
CA ARG A 33 45.06 6.37 26.23
C ARG A 33 46.56 6.56 26.40
N TRP A 34 47.38 5.69 25.79
CA TRP A 34 48.82 5.89 25.74
C TRP A 34 49.17 7.21 25.04
N ALA A 35 48.61 7.44 23.84
CA ALA A 35 48.81 8.69 23.11
C ALA A 35 48.33 9.92 23.91
N TRP A 36 47.24 9.79 24.68
CA TRP A 36 46.77 10.83 25.58
C TRP A 36 47.78 11.19 26.67
N SER A 37 48.42 10.18 27.26
CA SER A 37 49.47 10.38 28.26
C SER A 37 50.68 11.12 27.67
N GLU A 38 51.05 10.81 26.43
CA GLU A 38 52.15 11.49 25.70
C GLU A 38 51.83 12.95 25.31
N LEU A 39 50.54 13.28 25.11
CA LEU A 39 50.11 14.65 24.79
C LEU A 39 50.20 15.61 25.98
N PHE A 40 50.16 15.07 27.20
CA PHE A 40 50.27 15.83 28.44
C PHE A 40 51.43 15.30 29.30
N PRO A 41 52.67 15.36 28.78
CA PRO A 41 53.81 14.80 29.46
C PRO A 41 54.04 15.55 30.78
N THR A 42 54.39 14.80 31.82
CA THR A 42 54.87 15.36 33.08
C THR A 42 56.35 15.07 33.15
N ALA A 43 57.16 16.11 33.23
CA ALA A 43 58.59 15.93 33.32
C ALA A 43 58.94 15.33 34.70
N GLU A 44 59.62 14.19 34.70
CA GLU A 44 60.24 13.60 35.89
C GLU A 44 61.52 14.37 36.21
N PHE A 45 61.38 15.55 36.83
CA PHE A 45 62.51 16.24 37.43
C PHE A 45 62.84 15.65 38.82
N SER A 46 64.01 16.01 39.38
CA SER A 46 64.43 15.57 40.72
C SER A 46 63.30 15.80 41.73
N ARG A 47 62.92 14.76 42.48
CA ARG A 47 61.96 14.88 43.57
C ARG A 47 62.48 15.85 44.62
N SER A 48 61.60 16.51 45.35
CA SER A 48 62.04 17.36 46.46
C SER A 48 62.70 16.50 47.53
N VAL A 49 63.84 16.96 48.05
CA VAL A 49 64.60 16.30 49.12
C VAL A 49 64.76 17.31 50.25
N ASP A 50 64.39 16.92 51.46
CA ASP A 50 64.47 17.78 52.65
C ASP A 50 63.84 19.18 52.45
N GLY A 51 62.63 19.23 51.87
CA GLY A 51 61.88 20.48 51.69
C GLY A 51 62.47 21.44 50.65
N VAL A 52 63.40 20.99 49.81
CA VAL A 52 63.99 21.78 48.71
C VAL A 52 63.82 21.06 47.38
N LEU A 53 63.38 21.81 46.37
CA LEU A 53 63.31 21.40 44.98
C LEU A 53 64.23 22.30 44.14
N ASP A 54 65.28 21.72 43.54
CA ASP A 54 66.22 22.48 42.70
C ASP A 54 65.82 22.40 41.22
N MET A 55 65.37 23.52 40.67
CA MET A 55 64.94 23.70 39.28
C MET A 55 65.86 24.65 38.50
N ARG A 56 67.05 25.00 39.04
CA ARG A 56 68.01 25.86 38.33
C ARG A 56 68.57 25.15 37.09
N GLY A 57 68.74 25.88 35.99
CA GLY A 57 69.11 25.34 34.69
C GLY A 57 67.95 24.72 33.90
N VAL A 58 66.73 24.69 34.46
CA VAL A 58 65.52 24.26 33.75
C VAL A 58 64.81 25.47 33.15
N ASP A 59 64.60 25.47 31.83
CA ASP A 59 63.76 26.49 31.20
C ASP A 59 62.27 26.23 31.49
N LEU A 60 61.76 26.88 32.54
CA LEU A 60 60.37 26.77 32.99
C LEU A 60 59.34 27.24 31.94
N ASN A 61 59.76 28.04 30.95
CA ASN A 61 58.87 28.53 29.89
C ASN A 61 58.72 27.52 28.75
N ALA A 62 59.77 26.74 28.47
CA ALA A 62 59.77 25.71 27.43
C ALA A 62 59.44 24.30 27.98
N SER A 63 59.49 24.11 29.30
CA SER A 63 59.23 22.82 29.95
C SER A 63 57.74 22.60 30.23
N PRO A 64 57.27 21.34 30.19
CA PRO A 64 55.92 21.00 30.66
C PRO A 64 55.80 21.18 32.18
N SER A 65 54.58 21.21 32.70
CA SER A 65 54.34 21.27 34.16
C SER A 65 54.95 20.07 34.89
N VAL A 66 55.41 20.32 36.10
CA VAL A 66 56.17 19.38 36.94
C VAL A 66 55.38 19.04 38.18
N TYR A 67 55.47 17.79 38.66
CA TYR A 67 54.94 17.42 39.96
C TYR A 67 55.87 17.84 41.08
N LEU A 68 55.32 18.43 42.14
CA LEU A 68 56.08 18.81 43.35
C LEU A 68 56.18 17.64 44.34
N ASP A 69 56.40 16.43 43.83
CA ASP A 69 56.41 15.22 44.62
C ASP A 69 57.76 15.04 45.33
N GLY A 70 57.73 14.56 46.56
CA GLY A 70 58.92 14.28 47.36
C GLY A 70 58.77 14.67 48.83
N GLU A 71 59.90 14.91 49.48
CA GLU A 71 59.98 15.26 50.89
C GLU A 71 59.76 16.76 51.12
N TRP A 72 58.76 17.08 51.94
CA TRP A 72 58.40 18.44 52.33
C TRP A 72 58.57 18.64 53.84
N HIS A 73 58.85 19.87 54.27
CA HIS A 73 58.85 20.23 55.68
C HIS A 73 57.43 20.48 56.15
N VAL A 74 57.05 19.89 57.28
CA VAL A 74 55.76 20.07 57.93
C VAL A 74 55.97 20.58 59.35
N TYR A 75 55.32 21.68 59.67
CA TYR A 75 55.26 22.27 61.00
C TYR A 75 53.91 21.90 61.64
N PRO A 76 53.84 20.79 62.39
CA PRO A 76 52.59 20.33 62.98
C PRO A 76 52.08 21.29 64.06
N ASN A 77 50.76 21.43 64.15
CA ASN A 77 50.06 22.28 65.12
C ASN A 77 50.48 23.77 65.08
N GLN A 78 50.99 24.26 63.95
CA GLN A 78 51.39 25.66 63.79
C GLN A 78 50.93 26.20 62.44
N PHE A 79 50.27 27.35 62.44
CA PHE A 79 50.06 28.18 61.25
C PHE A 79 51.18 29.22 61.19
N LEU A 80 52.14 29.01 60.29
CA LEU A 80 53.29 29.89 60.12
C LEU A 80 53.10 30.75 58.87
N SER A 81 53.54 32.00 58.93
CA SER A 81 53.76 32.88 57.76
C SER A 81 55.23 32.96 57.40
N HIS A 82 55.51 33.49 56.22
CA HIS A 82 56.88 33.78 55.79
C HIS A 82 57.59 34.69 56.80
N GLN A 83 56.90 35.66 57.41
CA GLN A 83 57.46 36.53 58.45
C GLN A 83 57.78 35.78 59.76
N ASP A 84 56.96 34.80 60.14
CA ASP A 84 57.20 33.97 61.32
C ASP A 84 58.44 33.09 61.16
N LEU A 85 58.67 32.57 59.95
CA LEU A 85 59.85 31.76 59.63
C LEU A 85 61.15 32.60 59.63
N LEU A 86 61.07 33.87 59.23
CA LEU A 86 62.22 34.79 59.27
C LEU A 86 62.58 35.20 60.71
N SER A 87 61.59 35.25 61.62
CA SER A 87 61.77 35.69 63.01
C SER A 87 62.10 34.55 63.98
N LYS A 88 61.55 33.33 63.78
CA LYS A 88 61.81 32.15 64.61
C LYS A 88 62.88 31.24 64.00
N LYS A 89 64.14 31.42 64.40
CA LYS A 89 65.29 30.61 63.89
C LYS A 89 65.24 29.10 64.19
N ASN A 90 64.39 28.62 65.12
CA ASN A 90 64.32 27.21 65.55
C ASN A 90 62.89 26.66 65.60
N ALA A 91 62.11 26.78 64.52
CA ALA A 91 60.82 26.07 64.44
C ALA A 91 61.07 24.57 64.17
N HIS A 92 60.58 23.69 65.04
CA HIS A 92 60.64 22.24 64.81
C HIS A 92 59.75 21.85 63.62
N TYR A 93 60.34 21.13 62.66
CA TYR A 93 59.66 20.56 61.51
C TYR A 93 59.89 19.05 61.47
N ASN A 94 58.90 18.36 60.91
CA ASN A 94 59.00 16.96 60.50
C ASN A 94 59.06 16.90 58.98
N THR A 95 59.60 15.82 58.42
CA THR A 95 59.62 15.62 56.97
C THR A 95 58.52 14.64 56.57
N VAL A 96 57.69 15.01 55.60
CA VAL A 96 56.57 14.19 55.10
C VAL A 96 56.69 14.01 53.59
N GLN A 97 56.37 12.81 53.11
CA GLN A 97 56.24 12.55 51.68
C GLN A 97 54.93 13.15 51.15
N VAL A 98 55.03 14.01 50.14
CA VAL A 98 53.90 14.60 49.44
C VAL A 98 53.92 14.09 47.99
N PRO A 99 52.81 13.56 47.45
CA PRO A 99 51.54 13.31 48.12
C PRO A 99 51.61 12.17 49.14
N GLY A 100 50.95 12.33 50.28
CA GLY A 100 50.92 11.35 51.35
C GLY A 100 50.07 11.78 52.53
N ASP A 101 49.83 10.85 53.47
CA ASP A 101 49.16 11.16 54.73
C ASP A 101 50.18 11.70 55.75
N TRP A 102 49.79 12.72 56.49
CA TRP A 102 50.62 13.39 57.50
C TRP A 102 50.46 12.85 58.93
N SER A 103 49.67 11.78 59.10
CA SER A 103 49.38 11.19 60.41
C SER A 103 50.65 10.85 61.19
N ASP A 104 51.64 10.26 60.51
CA ASP A 104 52.96 9.91 61.09
C ASP A 104 53.73 11.14 61.61
N ALA A 105 53.50 12.32 61.02
CA ALA A 105 54.18 13.56 61.40
C ALA A 105 53.46 14.39 62.46
N LEU A 106 52.22 14.04 62.81
CA LEU A 106 51.41 14.78 63.80
C LEU A 106 51.60 14.30 65.25
N GLU A 107 52.46 13.30 65.50
CA GLU A 107 52.80 12.76 66.84
C GLU A 107 51.57 12.44 67.73
N ARG A 108 50.45 11.99 67.15
CA ARG A 108 49.24 11.63 67.90
C ARG A 108 48.96 10.13 67.82
N ASP A 109 48.97 9.47 68.97
CA ASP A 109 48.64 8.04 69.21
C ASP A 109 47.18 7.65 68.88
N SER A 110 46.39 8.54 68.26
CA SER A 110 44.94 8.39 68.12
C SER A 110 44.46 7.61 66.90
N GLY A 111 45.34 7.24 65.97
CA GLY A 111 44.97 6.52 64.74
C GLY A 111 44.09 7.30 63.76
N PHE A 112 44.01 8.63 63.91
CA PHE A 112 43.23 9.54 63.07
C PHE A 112 44.12 10.69 62.57
N SER A 113 43.93 11.10 61.32
CA SER A 113 44.72 12.16 60.64
C SER A 113 44.17 13.58 60.88
N TYR A 114 43.48 13.79 62.01
CA TYR A 114 42.95 15.10 62.41
C TYR A 114 44.04 16.01 62.97
N GLY A 115 44.09 17.23 62.48
CA GLY A 115 45.09 18.20 62.90
C GLY A 115 45.14 19.42 62.01
N TYR A 116 46.06 20.31 62.33
CA TYR A 116 46.39 21.46 61.51
C TYR A 116 47.91 21.66 61.49
N GLY A 117 48.43 22.29 60.46
CA GLY A 117 49.87 22.53 60.32
C GLY A 117 50.21 23.32 59.06
N THR A 118 51.50 23.64 58.91
CA THR A 118 52.01 24.36 57.74
C THR A 118 53.02 23.50 57.01
N TYR A 119 52.80 23.26 55.72
CA TYR A 119 53.77 22.67 54.81
C TYR A 119 54.67 23.78 54.24
N ARG A 120 55.95 23.47 54.01
CA ARG A 120 56.91 24.35 53.37
C ARG A 120 57.70 23.59 52.31
N LEU A 121 57.81 24.19 51.13
CA LEU A 121 58.70 23.77 50.06
C LEU A 121 59.44 24.99 49.50
N ARG A 122 60.76 24.89 49.38
CA ARG A 122 61.59 25.89 48.71
C ARG A 122 61.95 25.42 47.31
N ILE A 123 61.62 26.22 46.31
CA ILE A 123 61.87 25.92 44.90
C ILE A 123 62.95 26.88 44.40
N LEU A 124 64.12 26.37 44.06
CA LEU A 124 65.22 27.16 43.53
C LEU A 124 65.09 27.24 42.01
N VAL A 125 65.07 28.45 41.45
CA VAL A 125 64.84 28.69 40.02
C VAL A 125 65.88 29.67 39.47
N ASP A 126 66.12 29.62 38.16
CA ASP A 126 66.78 30.74 37.48
C ASP A 126 65.90 32.00 37.57
N PRO A 127 66.48 33.21 37.47
CA PRO A 127 65.73 34.46 37.63
C PRO A 127 64.45 34.48 36.78
N LEU A 128 63.28 34.51 37.44
CA LEU A 128 62.00 34.42 36.75
C LEU A 128 61.84 35.55 35.71
N THR A 129 61.57 35.17 34.47
CA THR A 129 61.28 36.09 33.35
C THR A 129 59.80 36.20 33.01
N LYS A 130 59.00 35.20 33.39
CA LYS A 130 57.54 35.13 33.22
C LYS A 130 56.87 34.67 34.52
N PRO A 131 55.56 34.91 34.68
CA PRO A 131 54.80 34.39 35.81
C PRO A 131 54.78 32.85 35.84
N VAL A 132 54.86 32.31 37.05
CA VAL A 132 54.73 30.87 37.33
C VAL A 132 53.43 30.62 38.11
N ALA A 133 52.91 29.40 38.00
CA ALA A 133 51.68 29.02 38.66
C ALA A 133 51.78 27.65 39.32
N PHE A 134 50.94 27.49 40.33
CA PHE A 134 50.71 26.26 41.06
C PHE A 134 49.28 25.81 40.82
N TRP A 135 49.07 24.54 40.53
CA TRP A 135 47.74 23.94 40.42
C TRP A 135 47.52 22.93 41.54
N PHE A 136 46.57 23.26 42.41
CA PHE A 136 46.19 22.48 43.58
C PHE A 136 44.94 21.66 43.26
N ASN A 137 45.11 20.34 43.09
CA ASN A 137 44.05 19.39 42.72
C ASN A 137 43.15 18.99 43.90
N GLY A 138 42.72 19.99 44.67
CA GLY A 138 41.92 19.82 45.87
C GLY A 138 42.73 19.29 47.04
N ILE A 139 43.21 20.19 47.90
CA ILE A 139 43.80 19.83 49.19
C ILE A 139 42.66 19.34 50.08
N GLN A 140 42.81 18.17 50.71
CA GLN A 140 41.81 17.66 51.63
C GLN A 140 41.60 18.69 52.75
N ALA A 141 40.33 19.00 53.06
CA ALA A 141 39.92 19.91 54.12
C ALA A 141 40.03 21.43 53.77
N SER A 142 40.54 22.27 54.68
CA SER A 142 40.74 23.71 54.45
C SER A 142 42.21 24.03 54.22
N SER A 143 42.51 24.90 53.26
CA SER A 143 43.89 25.27 52.94
C SER A 143 44.06 26.77 52.66
N GLN A 144 45.26 27.29 52.92
CA GLN A 144 45.68 28.61 52.46
C GLN A 144 47.12 28.53 51.96
N VAL A 145 47.36 29.11 50.79
CA VAL A 145 48.67 29.15 50.14
C VAL A 145 49.29 30.52 50.34
N GLU A 146 50.60 30.55 50.61
CA GLU A 146 51.40 31.76 50.66
C GLU A 146 52.69 31.54 49.87
N ILE A 147 53.02 32.46 48.97
CA ILE A 147 54.18 32.38 48.07
C ILE A 147 55.05 33.61 48.31
N ASN A 148 56.27 33.43 48.81
CA ASN A 148 57.21 34.53 49.10
C ASN A 148 56.58 35.69 49.91
N GLY A 149 55.73 35.36 50.89
CA GLY A 149 55.04 36.34 51.74
C GLY A 149 53.74 36.92 51.17
N ILE A 150 53.35 36.55 49.95
CA ILE A 150 52.06 36.91 49.34
C ILE A 150 51.06 35.78 49.63
N ALA A 151 50.10 36.03 50.53
CA ALA A 151 49.06 35.06 50.88
C ALA A 151 47.88 35.14 49.91
N GLU A 152 47.49 33.98 49.37
CA GLU A 152 46.27 33.80 48.59
C GLU A 152 45.03 33.69 49.52
N PRO A 153 43.82 33.92 48.99
CA PRO A 153 42.58 33.65 49.71
C PRO A 153 42.52 32.21 50.23
N SER A 154 42.07 32.04 51.47
CA SER A 154 41.90 30.69 52.03
C SER A 154 40.76 29.94 51.34
N MET A 155 41.01 28.67 51.02
CA MET A 155 39.99 27.72 50.61
C MET A 155 39.39 27.10 51.88
N GLY A 156 38.22 27.59 52.25
CA GLY A 156 37.56 27.26 53.51
C GLY A 156 37.99 28.18 54.64
N THR A 157 37.53 27.90 55.86
CA THR A 157 38.00 28.60 57.07
C THR A 157 39.03 27.74 57.78
N LEU A 158 40.24 28.28 57.95
CA LEU A 158 41.29 27.68 58.75
C LEU A 158 41.00 27.95 60.23
N ALA A 159 41.03 26.90 61.05
CA ALA A 159 40.96 27.04 62.50
C ALA A 159 41.80 25.96 63.18
N THR A 160 42.03 26.13 64.48
CA THR A 160 42.76 25.17 65.33
C THR A 160 41.82 24.16 65.99
N ASN A 161 40.51 24.34 65.84
CA ASN A 161 39.46 23.50 66.41
C ASN A 161 38.36 23.25 65.36
N LYS A 162 37.50 22.25 65.60
CA LYS A 162 36.41 21.87 64.68
C LYS A 162 35.25 22.88 64.60
N ALA A 163 34.99 23.67 65.65
CA ALA A 163 33.83 24.54 65.73
C ALA A 163 33.95 25.78 64.80
N ASP A 164 35.16 26.31 64.66
CA ASP A 164 35.45 27.51 63.86
C ASP A 164 35.93 27.16 62.43
N TYR A 165 35.92 25.88 62.08
CA TYR A 165 36.47 25.31 60.86
C TYR A 165 35.37 24.92 59.85
N SER A 166 35.60 25.20 58.57
CA SER A 166 34.71 24.86 57.46
C SER A 166 35.51 24.41 56.24
N PRO A 167 35.39 23.13 55.79
CA PRO A 167 36.15 22.58 54.67
C PRO A 167 35.74 23.21 53.33
N LYS A 168 36.70 23.36 52.41
CA LYS A 168 36.42 23.65 51.00
C LYS A 168 37.45 23.01 50.09
N ASN A 169 37.10 21.86 49.53
CA ASN A 169 37.97 21.09 48.66
C ASN A 169 37.63 21.31 47.18
N ILE A 170 38.12 22.42 46.60
CA ILE A 170 38.00 22.73 45.17
C ILE A 170 39.37 22.79 44.50
N SER A 171 39.42 22.54 43.19
CA SER A 171 40.64 22.70 42.39
C SER A 171 40.87 24.19 42.11
N TYR A 172 42.06 24.71 42.43
CA TYR A 172 42.40 26.14 42.26
C TYR A 172 43.86 26.36 41.87
N THR A 173 44.16 27.56 41.37
CA THR A 173 45.49 27.97 40.94
C THR A 173 45.98 29.16 41.74
N ALA A 174 47.26 29.16 42.14
CA ALA A 174 47.94 30.33 42.72
C ALA A 174 49.08 30.74 41.79
N SER A 175 49.25 32.05 41.57
CA SER A 175 50.18 32.56 40.54
C SER A 175 51.16 33.55 41.16
N TYR A 176 52.41 33.53 40.70
CA TYR A 176 53.47 34.41 41.19
C TYR A 176 54.18 35.09 40.01
N SER A 177 54.25 36.41 40.03
CA SER A 177 54.65 37.24 38.88
C SER A 177 55.83 38.18 39.11
N VAL A 178 56.51 38.09 40.27
CA VAL A 178 57.65 38.97 40.59
C VAL A 178 58.89 38.52 39.81
N GLY A 179 59.29 39.32 38.82
CA GLY A 179 60.47 39.06 37.98
C GLY A 179 61.79 39.13 38.75
N GLY A 180 62.77 38.35 38.32
CA GLY A 180 64.11 38.28 38.93
C GLY A 180 64.21 37.42 40.19
N THR A 181 63.10 36.82 40.63
CA THR A 181 63.07 35.89 41.77
C THR A 181 63.88 34.62 41.45
N THR A 182 64.73 34.20 42.38
CA THR A 182 65.59 33.01 42.27
C THR A 182 65.25 31.90 43.28
N GLU A 183 64.44 32.22 44.28
CA GLU A 183 63.93 31.29 45.28
C GLU A 183 62.44 31.54 45.51
N ILE A 184 61.64 30.50 45.40
CA ILE A 184 60.20 30.52 45.69
C ILE A 184 59.96 29.69 46.96
N ASP A 185 59.63 30.38 48.05
CA ASP A 185 59.23 29.80 49.33
C ASP A 185 57.70 29.64 49.34
N LEU A 186 57.26 28.39 49.17
CA LEU A 186 55.85 27.99 49.15
C LEU A 186 55.43 27.49 50.53
N LEU A 187 54.50 28.19 51.18
CA LEU A 187 53.86 27.73 52.40
C LEU A 187 52.41 27.33 52.13
N ILE A 188 52.00 26.18 52.66
CA ILE A 188 50.61 25.71 52.57
C ILE A 188 50.11 25.39 53.98
N ARG A 189 49.22 26.23 54.50
CA ARG A 189 48.53 25.99 55.77
C ARG A 189 47.36 25.06 55.52
N VAL A 190 47.25 23.98 56.29
CA VAL A 190 46.17 22.99 56.16
C VAL A 190 45.55 22.73 57.52
N ALA A 191 44.23 22.57 57.56
CA ALA A 191 43.48 22.13 58.73
C ALA A 191 42.50 21.03 58.33
N ASN A 192 42.51 19.89 59.01
CA ASN A 192 41.63 18.74 58.76
C ASN A 192 40.92 18.30 60.05
N PHE A 193 39.59 18.44 60.07
CA PHE A 193 38.71 17.97 61.16
C PHE A 193 37.51 17.16 60.67
N ASP A 194 37.46 16.80 59.38
CA ASP A 194 36.34 16.05 58.77
C ASP A 194 36.76 14.75 58.07
N GLU A 195 38.02 14.62 57.67
CA GLU A 195 38.57 13.37 57.12
C GLU A 195 39.39 12.61 58.19
N PRO A 196 38.84 11.55 58.79
CA PRO A 196 39.51 10.81 59.87
C PRO A 196 40.73 10.00 59.44
N PHE A 197 40.79 9.51 58.20
CA PHE A 197 41.77 8.47 57.80
C PHE A 197 42.89 8.97 56.89
N TYR A 198 42.71 10.15 56.29
CA TYR A 198 43.69 10.77 55.40
C TYR A 198 43.74 12.26 55.70
N GLY A 199 44.92 12.84 55.83
CA GLY A 199 45.06 14.27 56.07
C GLY A 199 46.32 14.85 55.41
N GLY A 200 46.32 16.16 55.21
CA GLY A 200 47.40 16.84 54.51
C GLY A 200 47.20 16.85 53.00
N ILE A 201 48.32 16.79 52.26
CA ILE A 201 48.35 16.88 50.80
C ILE A 201 48.44 15.47 50.23
N THR A 202 47.28 14.87 49.94
CA THR A 202 47.18 13.47 49.49
C THR A 202 47.12 13.29 47.97
N ARG A 203 47.16 14.40 47.22
CA ARG A 203 47.19 14.43 45.75
C ARG A 203 48.39 15.24 45.26
N PRO A 204 49.01 14.85 44.14
CA PRO A 204 50.19 15.54 43.62
C PRO A 204 49.84 16.97 43.18
N LEU A 205 50.77 17.89 43.41
CA LEU A 205 50.66 19.31 43.07
C LEU A 205 51.47 19.59 41.79
N ARG A 206 50.96 20.47 40.93
CA ARG A 206 51.68 20.84 39.70
C ARG A 206 52.25 22.26 39.77
N PHE A 207 53.44 22.43 39.20
CA PHE A 207 54.16 23.71 39.10
C PHE A 207 54.71 23.91 37.69
N GLY A 208 54.73 25.14 37.21
CA GLY A 208 55.32 25.50 35.92
C GLY A 208 55.07 26.95 35.56
N SER A 209 55.32 27.32 34.30
CA SER A 209 54.86 28.60 33.77
C SER A 209 53.33 28.70 33.83
N GLN A 210 52.81 29.93 33.98
CA GLN A 210 51.37 30.19 33.96
C GLN A 210 50.67 29.54 32.75
N ASP A 211 51.25 29.75 31.56
CA ASP A 211 50.70 29.24 30.30
C ASP A 211 50.62 27.71 30.28
N ALA A 212 51.63 27.01 30.81
CA ALA A 212 51.65 25.55 30.86
C ALA A 212 50.60 24.97 31.83
N ILE A 213 50.40 25.62 32.98
CA ILE A 213 49.39 25.23 33.96
C ILE A 213 47.97 25.48 33.41
N ASP A 214 47.75 26.66 32.82
CA ASP A 214 46.46 27.00 32.22
C ASP A 214 46.12 26.05 31.08
N TYR A 215 47.07 25.69 30.22
CA TYR A 215 46.89 24.70 29.15
C TYR A 215 46.34 23.38 29.70
N VAL A 216 47.03 22.75 30.64
CA VAL A 216 46.64 21.46 31.23
C VAL A 216 45.26 21.55 31.90
N ARG A 217 45.01 22.60 32.68
CA ARG A 217 43.77 22.78 33.44
C ARG A 217 42.57 23.01 32.51
N TRP A 218 42.71 23.87 31.50
CA TRP A 218 41.64 24.14 30.53
C TRP A 218 41.25 22.88 29.76
N TYR A 219 42.21 22.06 29.35
CA TYR A 219 41.91 20.79 28.68
C TYR A 219 41.22 19.78 29.61
N SER A 220 41.67 19.64 30.86
CA SER A 220 41.02 18.75 31.83
C SER A 220 39.55 19.13 32.06
N ILE A 221 39.29 20.40 32.40
CA ILE A 221 37.94 20.91 32.66
C ILE A 221 37.09 20.89 31.38
N GLY A 222 37.66 21.28 30.24
CA GLY A 222 36.98 21.30 28.95
C GLY A 222 36.49 19.91 28.54
N PHE A 223 37.32 18.88 28.64
CA PHE A 223 36.91 17.52 28.29
C PHE A 223 35.93 16.89 29.30
N GLN A 224 35.99 17.26 30.59
CA GLN A 224 34.95 16.90 31.55
C GLN A 224 33.60 17.52 31.17
N LEU A 225 33.58 18.80 30.82
CA LEU A 225 32.38 19.51 30.40
C LEU A 225 31.80 18.92 29.12
N VAL A 226 32.62 18.67 28.10
CA VAL A 226 32.20 18.04 26.84
C VAL A 226 31.57 16.67 27.10
N THR A 227 32.21 15.85 27.94
CA THR A 227 31.69 14.51 28.28
C THR A 227 30.40 14.59 29.07
N PHE A 228 30.30 15.52 30.02
CA PHE A 228 29.08 15.78 30.79
C PHE A 228 27.92 16.23 29.89
N ILE A 229 28.14 17.21 29.00
CA ILE A 229 27.13 17.68 28.05
C ILE A 229 26.69 16.53 27.13
N MET A 230 27.64 15.73 26.63
CA MET A 230 27.33 14.56 25.79
C MET A 230 26.43 13.56 26.52
N LEU A 231 26.75 13.22 27.77
CA LEU A 231 25.95 12.32 28.62
C LEU A 231 24.57 12.91 28.94
N LEU A 232 24.50 14.20 29.29
CA LEU A 232 23.27 14.90 29.59
C LEU A 232 22.32 14.90 28.40
N LEU A 233 22.84 15.20 27.20
CA LEU A 233 22.07 15.22 25.97
C LEU A 233 21.48 13.84 25.65
N HIS A 234 22.28 12.76 25.77
CA HIS A 234 21.79 11.39 25.56
C HIS A 234 20.77 10.97 26.62
N GLY A 235 20.97 11.38 27.88
CA GLY A 235 20.01 11.13 28.96
C GLY A 235 18.67 11.84 28.73
N LEU A 236 18.71 13.09 28.25
CA LEU A 236 17.55 13.89 27.90
C LEU A 236 16.78 13.27 26.72
N TYR A 237 17.48 12.87 25.65
CA TYR A 237 16.84 12.17 24.53
C TYR A 237 16.18 10.86 24.96
N ALA A 238 16.86 10.04 25.77
CA ALA A 238 16.28 8.82 26.30
C ALA A 238 15.05 9.10 27.18
N PHE A 239 15.06 10.17 27.97
CA PHE A 239 13.94 10.56 28.81
C PHE A 239 12.73 11.01 28.00
N ILE A 240 12.94 11.84 26.98
CA ILE A 240 11.90 12.28 26.06
C ILE A 240 11.27 11.06 25.37
N LEU A 241 12.08 10.14 24.85
CA LEU A 241 11.57 8.92 24.23
C LEU A 241 10.81 8.02 25.22
N TYR A 242 11.20 8.00 26.49
CA TYR A 242 10.47 7.30 27.53
C TYR A 242 9.08 7.93 27.80
N LEU A 243 8.96 9.26 27.76
CA LEU A 243 7.66 9.94 27.90
C LEU A 243 6.70 9.57 26.75
N PHE A 244 7.21 9.39 25.53
CA PHE A 244 6.41 8.91 24.39
C PHE A 244 6.04 7.43 24.50
N ASN A 245 6.87 6.60 25.13
CA ASN A 245 6.63 5.17 25.28
C ASN A 245 7.02 4.66 26.68
N PRO A 246 6.16 4.83 27.69
CA PRO A 246 6.47 4.47 29.08
C PRO A 246 6.54 2.95 29.30
N ILE A 247 6.10 2.14 28.33
CA ILE A 247 6.20 0.68 28.37
C ILE A 247 7.67 0.25 28.27
N GLU A 248 8.48 1.00 27.52
CA GLU A 248 9.91 0.73 27.33
C GLU A 248 10.76 1.27 28.49
N ARG A 249 10.62 0.66 29.69
CA ARG A 249 11.37 1.00 30.91
C ARG A 249 12.91 1.00 30.77
N GLY A 250 13.45 0.46 29.68
CA GLY A 250 14.88 0.50 29.39
C GLY A 250 15.40 1.91 29.12
N LEU A 251 14.56 2.79 28.55
CA LEU A 251 14.92 4.18 28.28
C LEU A 251 15.14 4.97 29.56
N LEU A 252 14.29 4.75 30.58
CA LEU A 252 14.46 5.34 31.91
C LEU A 252 15.77 4.90 32.58
N ILE A 253 16.15 3.62 32.44
CA ILE A 253 17.41 3.10 32.97
C ILE A 253 18.61 3.82 32.33
N VAL A 254 18.55 4.06 31.02
CA VAL A 254 19.60 4.80 30.30
C VAL A 254 19.69 6.25 30.79
N THR A 255 18.57 6.95 30.95
CA THR A 255 18.54 8.32 31.51
C THR A 255 19.20 8.38 32.88
N LEU A 256 18.82 7.49 33.80
CA LEU A 256 19.39 7.45 35.14
C LEU A 256 20.88 7.09 35.10
N LEU A 257 21.29 6.20 34.20
CA LEU A 257 22.68 5.79 34.03
C LEU A 257 23.56 6.96 33.57
N THR A 258 23.17 7.64 32.48
CA THR A 258 23.95 8.75 31.93
C THR A 258 24.00 9.93 32.88
N LEU A 259 22.91 10.21 33.61
CA LEU A 259 22.88 11.24 34.65
C LEU A 259 23.82 10.90 35.81
N SER A 260 23.79 9.67 36.31
CA SER A 260 24.66 9.21 37.40
C SER A 260 26.13 9.31 37.01
N ILE A 261 26.50 8.85 35.81
CA ILE A 261 27.88 8.94 35.29
C ILE A 261 28.29 10.41 35.14
N GLY A 262 27.43 11.26 34.57
CA GLY A 262 27.72 12.69 34.38
C GLY A 262 27.98 13.42 35.68
N ILE A 263 27.12 13.23 36.69
CA ILE A 263 27.29 13.82 38.03
C ILE A 263 28.58 13.30 38.68
N ALA A 264 28.86 12.00 38.59
CA ALA A 264 30.06 11.42 39.17
C ALA A 264 31.36 12.01 38.57
N ILE A 265 31.39 12.27 37.25
CA ILE A 265 32.54 12.88 36.56
C ILE A 265 32.76 14.32 37.01
N THR A 266 31.70 15.14 36.99
CA THR A 266 31.79 16.58 37.33
C THR A 266 32.18 16.86 38.77
N ILE A 267 31.92 15.92 39.70
CA ILE A 267 32.39 15.99 41.09
C ILE A 267 33.78 15.32 41.24
N GLY A 268 34.08 14.26 40.49
CA GLY A 268 35.21 13.37 40.81
C GLY A 268 36.62 13.91 40.53
N HIS A 269 36.82 14.64 39.44
CA HIS A 269 38.17 15.07 39.01
C HIS A 269 38.52 16.46 39.56
N ASP A 270 37.94 17.52 38.99
CA ASP A 270 38.25 18.91 39.32
C ASP A 270 37.17 19.60 40.18
N ASN A 271 36.18 18.84 40.64
CA ASN A 271 35.00 19.39 41.35
C ASN A 271 34.29 20.50 40.57
N VAL A 272 34.24 20.41 39.23
CA VAL A 272 33.61 21.40 38.34
C VAL A 272 32.17 21.72 38.76
N LEU A 273 31.43 20.74 39.29
CA LEU A 273 30.06 20.95 39.75
C LEU A 273 29.97 21.98 40.90
N LEU A 274 30.97 22.04 41.77
CA LEU A 274 31.03 23.01 42.88
C LEU A 274 31.26 24.45 42.41
N LEU A 275 31.71 24.65 41.16
CA LEU A 275 31.80 25.97 40.56
C LEU A 275 30.41 26.51 40.16
N TRP A 276 29.45 25.64 39.84
CA TRP A 276 28.11 26.04 39.40
C TRP A 276 27.09 26.00 40.53
N PHE A 277 27.26 25.09 41.50
CA PHE A 277 26.36 24.92 42.63
C PHE A 277 27.13 25.04 43.95
N PRO A 278 26.70 25.90 44.89
CA PRO A 278 27.33 26.04 46.20
C PRO A 278 26.92 24.87 47.12
N LEU A 279 27.29 23.65 46.75
CA LEU A 279 27.09 22.46 47.57
C LEU A 279 28.17 22.40 48.64
N ASP A 280 27.76 22.00 49.84
CA ASP A 280 28.69 21.65 50.91
C ASP A 280 29.55 20.44 50.52
N TYR A 281 30.80 20.42 51.00
CA TYR A 281 31.79 19.38 50.70
C TYR A 281 31.26 17.97 51.02
N ALA A 282 30.64 17.81 52.19
CA ALA A 282 30.10 16.52 52.61
C ALA A 282 28.99 16.04 51.67
N TRP A 283 28.15 16.96 51.18
CA TRP A 283 27.10 16.64 50.22
C TRP A 283 27.63 16.28 48.85
N ALA A 284 28.60 17.02 48.32
CA ALA A 284 29.22 16.70 47.03
C ALA A 284 29.85 15.29 47.05
N MET A 285 30.57 14.97 48.13
CA MET A 285 31.13 13.64 48.35
C MET A 285 30.04 12.55 48.40
N LYS A 286 28.99 12.72 49.22
CA LYS A 286 27.88 11.77 49.35
C LYS A 286 27.17 11.52 48.02
N ILE A 287 26.85 12.59 47.28
CA ILE A 287 26.20 12.51 45.96
C ILE A 287 27.08 11.71 45.00
N ARG A 288 28.40 11.97 44.98
CA ARG A 288 29.34 11.23 44.14
C ARG A 288 29.35 9.74 44.47
N LEU A 289 29.41 9.36 45.75
CA LEU A 289 29.41 7.95 46.16
C LEU A 289 28.13 7.23 45.77
N ILE A 290 26.97 7.89 45.95
CA ILE A 290 25.67 7.36 45.51
C ILE A 290 25.68 7.14 43.99
N CYS A 291 26.10 8.13 43.21
CA CYS A 291 26.14 8.01 41.74
C CYS A 291 27.07 6.87 41.27
N LEU A 292 28.23 6.70 41.90
CA LEU A 292 29.19 5.63 41.60
C LEU A 292 28.63 4.22 41.90
N LEU A 293 27.80 4.06 42.92
CA LEU A 293 27.15 2.78 43.22
C LEU A 293 26.01 2.49 42.24
N TRP A 294 25.16 3.50 41.99
CA TRP A 294 24.00 3.35 41.12
C TRP A 294 24.37 3.14 39.65
N GLN A 295 25.43 3.77 39.13
CA GLN A 295 25.85 3.59 37.74
C GLN A 295 26.15 2.11 37.40
N ASN A 296 26.81 1.36 38.29
CA ASN A 296 27.18 -0.03 38.03
C ASN A 296 25.94 -0.94 38.03
N LEU A 297 24.98 -0.69 38.92
CA LEU A 297 23.70 -1.41 38.93
C LEU A 297 22.89 -1.13 37.67
N LEU A 298 22.77 0.15 37.29
CA LEU A 298 22.01 0.57 36.11
C LEU A 298 22.63 0.00 34.83
N LEU A 299 23.96 -0.01 34.73
CA LEU A 299 24.70 -0.65 33.64
C LEU A 299 24.41 -2.17 33.59
N LEU A 300 24.46 -2.86 34.72
CA LEU A 300 24.11 -4.28 34.80
C LEU A 300 22.65 -4.53 34.36
N MET A 301 21.70 -3.73 34.83
CA MET A 301 20.29 -3.86 34.46
C MET A 301 20.05 -3.69 32.96
N LEU A 302 20.73 -2.70 32.35
CA LEU A 302 20.69 -2.45 30.92
C LEU A 302 21.20 -3.66 30.12
N PHE A 303 22.37 -4.19 30.48
CA PHE A 303 22.96 -5.32 29.77
C PHE A 303 22.23 -6.65 30.01
N ARG A 304 21.61 -6.86 31.18
CA ARG A 304 20.74 -8.01 31.41
C ARG A 304 19.50 -7.98 30.52
N LYS A 305 18.95 -6.78 30.21
CA LYS A 305 17.87 -6.63 29.23
C LYS A 305 18.34 -7.03 27.82
N PHE A 306 19.56 -6.64 27.42
CA PHE A 306 20.12 -7.04 26.12
C PHE A 306 20.47 -8.53 26.04
N ALA A 307 20.93 -9.11 27.14
CA ALA A 307 21.21 -10.54 27.22
C ALA A 307 19.93 -11.41 27.28
N ALA A 308 18.72 -10.83 27.20
CA ALA A 308 17.44 -11.52 27.39
C ALA A 308 17.42 -12.39 28.67
N ALA A 309 18.06 -11.91 29.73
CA ALA A 309 18.09 -12.61 31.00
C ALA A 309 16.70 -12.58 31.67
N PRO A 310 16.33 -13.58 32.48
CA PRO A 310 15.02 -13.64 33.14
C PRO A 310 14.72 -12.34 33.90
N THR A 311 13.55 -11.77 33.60
CA THR A 311 12.99 -10.64 34.35
C THR A 311 12.66 -11.12 35.77
N GLY A 312 13.05 -10.34 36.79
CA GLY A 312 12.73 -10.68 38.19
C GLY A 312 13.78 -11.47 38.99
N ASN A 313 15.04 -11.55 38.55
CA ASN A 313 16.11 -12.17 39.36
C ASN A 313 16.17 -11.56 40.78
N VAL A 314 16.04 -12.42 41.79
CA VAL A 314 16.00 -12.06 43.21
C VAL A 314 17.27 -11.32 43.64
N TRP A 315 18.44 -11.74 43.16
CA TRP A 315 19.72 -11.14 43.54
C TRP A 315 19.87 -9.69 43.11
N VAL A 316 19.35 -9.30 41.93
CA VAL A 316 19.33 -7.89 41.52
C VAL A 316 18.37 -7.07 42.38
N ARG A 317 17.24 -7.64 42.79
CA ARG A 317 16.30 -6.97 43.69
C ARG A 317 16.88 -6.80 45.10
N VAL A 318 17.52 -7.84 45.63
CA VAL A 318 18.21 -7.79 46.93
C VAL A 318 19.32 -6.75 46.90
N TYR A 319 20.20 -6.80 45.91
CA TYR A 319 21.28 -5.82 45.77
C TYR A 319 20.74 -4.39 45.57
N GLY A 320 19.69 -4.22 44.76
CA GLY A 320 19.02 -2.93 44.60
C GLY A 320 18.43 -2.41 45.92
N ALA A 321 17.78 -3.26 46.72
CA ALA A 321 17.28 -2.89 48.05
C ALA A 321 18.44 -2.53 49.01
N THR A 322 19.54 -3.29 48.97
CA THR A 322 20.76 -2.95 49.72
C THR A 322 21.32 -1.60 49.30
N LEU A 323 21.37 -1.28 48.00
CA LEU A 323 21.81 0.04 47.53
C LEU A 323 20.89 1.18 47.95
N VAL A 324 19.57 0.95 48.01
CA VAL A 324 18.64 1.96 48.55
C VAL A 324 18.94 2.23 50.03
N LEU A 325 19.12 1.18 50.85
CA LEU A 325 19.48 1.32 52.27
C LEU A 325 20.82 2.03 52.45
N VAL A 326 21.84 1.65 51.66
CA VAL A 326 23.16 2.30 51.67
C VAL A 326 23.04 3.76 51.21
N SER A 327 22.20 4.08 50.23
CA SER A 327 21.98 5.46 49.79
C SER A 327 21.33 6.31 50.88
N ILE A 328 20.37 5.75 51.61
CA ILE A 328 19.74 6.40 52.77
C ILE A 328 20.80 6.64 53.87
N PHE A 329 21.63 5.64 54.16
CA PHE A 329 22.75 5.78 55.09
C PHE A 329 23.72 6.88 54.65
N LEU A 330 24.19 6.87 53.40
CA LEU A 330 25.11 7.87 52.87
C LEU A 330 24.52 9.29 52.93
N ALA A 331 23.22 9.45 52.65
CA ALA A 331 22.56 10.74 52.75
C ALA A 331 22.46 11.23 54.21
N ALA A 332 22.02 10.38 55.13
CA ALA A 332 21.72 10.75 56.52
C ALA A 332 22.94 10.77 57.45
N ALA A 333 23.97 9.94 57.21
CA ALA A 333 25.11 9.80 58.10
C ALA A 333 26.03 11.04 58.10
N PRO A 334 26.67 11.39 59.22
CA PRO A 334 27.72 12.41 59.25
C PRO A 334 28.91 12.03 58.36
N ALA A 335 29.65 13.01 57.84
CA ALA A 335 30.78 12.80 56.92
C ALA A 335 31.83 11.81 57.47
N SER A 336 32.13 11.84 58.77
CA SER A 336 33.06 10.92 59.42
C SER A 336 32.66 9.44 59.30
N TYR A 337 31.36 9.13 59.44
CA TYR A 337 30.85 7.76 59.26
C TYR A 337 30.87 7.33 57.80
N VAL A 338 30.62 8.26 56.87
CA VAL A 338 30.73 8.02 55.42
C VAL A 338 32.18 7.71 55.03
N ASN A 339 33.14 8.44 55.59
CA ASN A 339 34.57 8.17 55.42
C ASN A 339 34.98 6.81 56.00
N GLY A 340 34.46 6.44 57.17
CA GLY A 340 34.68 5.10 57.73
C GLY A 340 34.13 3.98 56.86
N PHE A 341 32.99 4.22 56.19
CA PHE A 341 32.43 3.28 55.23
C PHE A 341 33.30 3.08 53.97
N LEU A 342 34.06 4.11 53.56
CA LEU A 342 35.04 3.99 52.49
C LEU A 342 36.27 3.21 52.93
N ASP A 343 36.80 3.51 54.12
CA ASP A 343 38.02 2.90 54.65
C ASP A 343 37.85 1.38 54.93
N LEU A 344 36.68 0.97 55.44
CA LEU A 344 36.35 -0.45 55.70
C LEU A 344 36.24 -1.33 54.42
N ARG A 345 36.53 -0.80 53.23
CA ARG A 345 36.44 -1.47 51.91
C ARG A 345 35.06 -2.08 51.60
N ILE A 346 34.02 -1.71 52.36
CA ILE A 346 32.63 -2.11 52.13
C ILE A 346 32.14 -1.43 50.84
N PHE A 347 32.46 -0.16 50.66
CA PHE A 347 32.18 0.56 49.41
C PHE A 347 32.77 -0.16 48.20
N LEU A 348 34.05 -0.54 48.26
CA LEU A 348 34.73 -1.23 47.16
C LEU A 348 34.06 -2.58 46.84
N SER A 349 33.68 -3.34 47.87
CA SER A 349 32.96 -4.61 47.70
C SER A 349 31.61 -4.40 47.01
N LEU A 350 30.81 -3.43 47.48
CA LEU A 350 29.54 -3.09 46.87
C LEU A 350 29.69 -2.58 45.45
N TYR A 351 30.76 -1.82 45.15
CA TYR A 351 31.06 -1.31 43.83
C TYR A 351 31.46 -2.43 42.84
N LEU A 352 32.26 -3.41 43.27
CA LEU A 352 32.80 -4.49 42.43
C LEU A 352 31.79 -5.59 42.11
N ILE A 353 30.87 -5.93 43.02
CA ILE A 353 29.87 -7.00 42.79
C ILE A 353 29.07 -6.82 41.49
N PRO A 354 28.37 -5.69 41.25
CA PRO A 354 27.61 -5.50 40.01
C PRO A 354 28.53 -5.35 38.80
N PHE A 355 29.76 -4.86 38.99
CA PHE A 355 30.74 -4.71 37.91
C PHE A 355 31.22 -6.07 37.39
N ILE A 356 31.61 -6.99 38.28
CA ILE A 356 32.00 -8.36 37.92
C ILE A 356 30.82 -9.09 37.26
N TRP A 357 29.61 -8.89 37.78
CA TRP A 357 28.41 -9.49 37.19
C TRP A 357 28.08 -8.90 35.81
N PHE A 358 28.32 -7.61 35.62
CA PHE A 358 28.19 -6.96 34.32
C PHE A 358 29.19 -7.55 33.31
N ILE A 359 30.47 -7.71 33.68
CA ILE A 359 31.49 -8.37 32.85
C ILE A 359 31.03 -9.78 32.47
N TYR A 360 30.60 -10.58 33.45
CA TYR A 360 30.08 -11.93 33.19
C TYR A 360 28.92 -11.91 32.19
N THR A 361 27.97 -10.98 32.36
CA THR A 361 26.81 -10.84 31.46
C THR A 361 27.26 -10.48 30.04
N ALA A 362 28.15 -9.49 29.88
CA ALA A 362 28.68 -9.07 28.60
C ALA A 362 29.46 -10.20 27.89
N VAL A 363 30.35 -10.89 28.60
CA VAL A 363 31.11 -12.03 28.06
C VAL A 363 30.19 -13.17 27.66
N SER A 364 29.14 -13.45 28.45
CA SER A 364 28.18 -14.51 28.12
C SER A 364 27.43 -14.28 26.80
N MET A 365 27.26 -13.01 26.38
CA MET A 365 26.61 -12.67 25.11
C MET A 365 27.44 -13.08 23.88
N ILE A 366 28.77 -13.20 24.02
CA ILE A 366 29.68 -13.64 22.94
C ILE A 366 29.43 -15.12 22.58
N PHE A 367 29.07 -15.93 23.57
CA PHE A 367 28.90 -17.38 23.42
C PHE A 367 27.46 -17.81 23.10
N LYS A 368 26.50 -16.88 23.04
CA LYS A 368 25.11 -17.19 22.67
C LYS A 368 24.97 -17.44 21.17
N LYS A 369 24.32 -18.56 20.81
CA LYS A 369 24.21 -19.08 19.43
C LYS A 369 23.26 -18.26 18.54
N ASP A 370 22.26 -17.61 19.13
CA ASP A 370 21.29 -16.72 18.47
C ASP A 370 21.66 -15.23 18.60
N SER A 371 22.93 -14.90 18.83
CA SER A 371 23.33 -13.50 18.94
C SER A 371 23.13 -12.78 17.61
N ASP A 372 22.14 -11.91 17.63
CA ASP A 372 21.81 -10.90 16.63
C ASP A 372 23.06 -10.30 15.98
N ARG A 373 23.03 -10.00 14.67
CA ARG A 373 24.20 -9.43 13.96
C ARG A 373 24.68 -8.10 14.56
N ASP A 374 23.84 -7.48 15.39
CA ASP A 374 24.02 -6.16 15.99
C ASP A 374 24.61 -6.22 17.41
N VAL A 375 24.77 -7.43 17.97
CA VAL A 375 25.40 -7.65 19.28
C VAL A 375 26.82 -7.10 19.34
N VAL A 376 27.51 -6.98 18.20
CA VAL A 376 28.83 -6.35 18.12
C VAL A 376 28.84 -4.95 18.75
N PHE A 377 27.85 -4.10 18.45
CA PHE A 377 27.81 -2.74 18.98
C PHE A 377 27.59 -2.72 20.50
N VAL A 378 26.80 -3.65 21.02
CA VAL A 378 26.60 -3.85 22.46
C VAL A 378 27.89 -4.32 23.14
N LEU A 379 28.64 -5.22 22.49
CA LEU A 379 29.95 -5.68 22.99
C LEU A 379 31.01 -4.58 22.97
N LEU A 380 31.02 -3.71 21.95
CA LEU A 380 31.89 -2.53 21.90
C LEU A 380 31.55 -1.54 23.01
N THR A 381 30.25 -1.33 23.26
CA THR A 381 29.77 -0.53 24.40
C THR A 381 30.28 -1.11 25.71
N ALA A 382 30.14 -2.43 25.89
CA ALA A 382 30.63 -3.10 27.08
C ALA A 382 32.14 -2.95 27.25
N ALA A 383 32.92 -3.15 26.18
CA ALA A 383 34.36 -3.03 26.20
C ALA A 383 34.82 -1.62 26.62
N GLY A 384 34.19 -0.58 26.07
CA GLY A 384 34.45 0.81 26.46
C GLY A 384 34.12 1.08 27.93
N SER A 385 32.94 0.64 28.40
CA SER A 385 32.54 0.78 29.81
C SER A 385 33.46 0.00 30.76
N ILE A 386 33.87 -1.22 30.39
CA ILE A 386 34.79 -2.04 31.19
C ILE A 386 36.16 -1.36 31.26
N SER A 387 36.69 -0.87 30.13
CA SER A 387 37.96 -0.11 30.10
C SER A 387 37.89 1.11 31.03
N ASN A 388 36.83 1.92 30.90
CA ASN A 388 36.65 3.10 31.74
C ASN A 388 36.61 2.75 33.25
N LEU A 389 35.85 1.72 33.63
CA LEU A 389 35.70 1.32 35.02
C LEU A 389 36.98 0.73 35.61
N ILE A 390 37.71 -0.11 34.85
CA ILE A 390 39.02 -0.63 35.28
C ILE A 390 39.97 0.53 35.56
N TRP A 391 40.08 1.47 34.63
CA TRP A 391 40.95 2.62 34.80
C TRP A 391 40.49 3.57 35.91
N SER A 392 39.19 3.71 36.12
CA SER A 392 38.66 4.48 37.26
C SER A 392 39.06 3.86 38.60
N ILE A 393 39.18 2.53 38.69
CA ILE A 393 39.68 1.84 39.89
C ILE A 393 41.20 2.06 40.02
N ILE A 394 41.96 1.92 38.93
CA ILE A 394 43.42 2.15 38.94
C ILE A 394 43.73 3.58 39.37
N ASP A 395 43.09 4.58 38.77
CA ASP A 395 43.30 6.01 39.04
C ASP A 395 42.90 6.39 40.47
N SER A 396 41.93 5.68 41.07
CA SER A 396 41.57 5.85 42.48
C SER A 396 42.65 5.37 43.47
N SER A 397 43.61 4.56 43.02
CA SER A 397 44.68 3.97 43.85
C SER A 397 46.06 4.54 43.57
N GLN A 398 46.33 4.94 42.32
CA GLN A 398 47.56 5.56 41.87
C GLN A 398 47.18 6.67 40.89
N VAL A 399 47.69 7.89 41.08
CA VAL A 399 47.40 8.99 40.15
C VAL A 399 48.20 8.73 38.86
N VAL A 400 47.55 8.16 37.84
CA VAL A 400 48.19 7.77 36.57
C VAL A 400 48.19 8.93 35.57
N THR A 401 47.09 9.69 35.49
CA THR A 401 46.95 10.88 34.64
C THR A 401 46.15 11.95 35.36
N THR A 402 46.71 13.14 35.55
CA THR A 402 45.98 14.26 36.17
C THR A 402 45.07 15.02 35.20
N VAL A 403 45.18 14.79 33.88
CA VAL A 403 44.26 15.34 32.88
C VAL A 403 43.15 14.33 32.60
N TYR A 404 41.90 14.76 32.71
CA TYR A 404 40.74 13.92 32.46
C TYR A 404 40.73 13.29 31.06
N TYR A 405 40.56 11.97 30.99
CA TYR A 405 40.51 11.19 29.74
C TYR A 405 39.05 10.84 29.36
N PRO A 406 38.50 11.38 28.26
CA PRO A 406 37.08 11.24 27.91
C PRO A 406 36.75 10.03 27.02
N PHE A 407 37.73 9.47 26.30
CA PHE A 407 37.44 8.72 25.08
C PHE A 407 36.77 7.35 25.30
N ASP A 408 37.04 6.66 26.41
CA ASP A 408 36.40 5.36 26.68
C ASP A 408 34.87 5.52 26.86
N ILE A 409 34.44 6.60 27.51
CA ILE A 409 33.01 6.92 27.69
C ILE A 409 32.40 7.34 26.36
N MET A 410 33.08 8.20 25.61
CA MET A 410 32.62 8.60 24.26
C MET A 410 32.44 7.39 23.35
N ALA A 411 33.42 6.48 23.33
CA ALA A 411 33.36 5.27 22.52
C ALA A 411 32.23 4.33 22.97
N ALA A 412 31.97 4.21 24.28
CA ALA A 412 30.85 3.46 24.81
C ALA A 412 29.49 4.06 24.37
N ILE A 413 29.31 5.38 24.48
CA ILE A 413 28.08 6.06 24.03
C ILE A 413 27.89 5.91 22.52
N ILE A 414 28.94 6.08 21.72
CA ILE A 414 28.86 5.93 20.26
C ILE A 414 28.45 4.50 19.90
N GLY A 415 29.05 3.49 20.54
CA GLY A 415 28.65 2.09 20.38
C GLY A 415 27.18 1.86 20.73
N PHE A 416 26.72 2.45 21.84
CA PHE A 416 25.34 2.33 22.30
C PHE A 416 24.35 2.99 21.34
N SER A 417 24.66 4.20 20.88
CA SER A 417 23.84 4.95 19.92
C SER A 417 23.75 4.23 18.56
N ALA A 418 24.86 3.67 18.08
CA ALA A 418 24.88 2.87 16.85
C ALA A 418 24.01 1.62 16.96
N PHE A 419 24.07 0.91 18.10
CA PHE A 419 23.20 -0.22 18.39
C PHE A 419 21.71 0.19 18.35
N TRP A 420 21.35 1.27 19.04
CA TRP A 420 19.97 1.73 19.12
C TRP A 420 19.42 2.15 17.76
N PHE A 421 20.21 2.88 16.98
CA PHE A 421 19.81 3.30 15.64
C PHE A 421 19.56 2.11 14.73
N LYS A 422 20.45 1.11 14.77
CA LYS A 422 20.30 -0.12 13.98
C LYS A 422 19.08 -0.94 14.41
N LYS A 423 18.86 -1.06 15.72
CA LYS A 423 17.67 -1.69 16.29
C LYS A 423 16.39 -0.98 15.87
N TYR A 424 16.38 0.35 15.88
CA TYR A 424 15.23 1.14 15.44
C TYR A 424 14.89 0.89 13.96
N ILE A 425 15.88 0.94 13.07
CA ILE A 425 15.68 0.67 11.64
C ILE A 425 15.09 -0.73 11.42
N ARG A 426 15.64 -1.74 12.10
CA ARG A 426 15.12 -3.11 11.97
C ARG A 426 13.69 -3.23 12.49
N ASN A 427 13.40 -2.70 13.67
CA ASN A 427 12.05 -2.72 14.22
C ASN A 427 11.06 -1.98 13.29
N ALA A 428 11.48 -0.88 12.66
CA ALA A 428 10.66 -0.17 11.67
C ALA A 428 10.40 -1.02 10.42
N GLN A 429 11.41 -1.74 9.92
CA GLN A 429 11.28 -2.68 8.80
C GLN A 429 10.37 -3.87 9.13
N GLU A 430 10.57 -4.51 10.30
CA GLU A 430 9.72 -5.60 10.78
C GLU A 430 8.26 -5.14 10.92
N ASN A 431 8.03 -3.97 11.53
CA ASN A 431 6.69 -3.40 11.62
C ASN A 431 6.07 -3.12 10.24
N ALA A 432 6.85 -2.64 9.28
CA ALA A 432 6.36 -2.44 7.91
C ALA A 432 5.96 -3.77 7.24
N VAL A 433 6.78 -4.82 7.42
CA VAL A 433 6.47 -6.17 6.92
C VAL A 433 5.23 -6.75 7.60
N LEU A 434 5.12 -6.65 8.93
CA LEU A 434 3.95 -7.09 9.68
C LEU A 434 2.69 -6.34 9.23
N ASN A 435 2.77 -5.04 8.97
CA ASN A 435 1.64 -4.26 8.47
C ASN A 435 1.22 -4.71 7.07
N ILE A 436 2.17 -5.02 6.18
CA ILE A 436 1.87 -5.61 4.86
C ILE A 436 1.21 -6.99 5.02
N GLN A 437 1.70 -7.84 5.91
CA GLN A 437 1.09 -9.15 6.18
C GLN A 437 -0.32 -9.03 6.74
N LEU A 438 -0.53 -8.10 7.68
CA LEU A 438 -1.85 -7.80 8.24
C LEU A 438 -2.82 -7.35 7.15
N LYS A 439 -2.39 -6.43 6.27
CA LYS A 439 -3.20 -5.99 5.12
C LYS A 439 -3.53 -7.13 4.15
N LYS A 440 -2.58 -8.04 3.91
CA LYS A 440 -2.83 -9.24 3.08
C LYS A 440 -3.80 -10.19 3.75
N ALA A 441 -3.67 -10.43 5.05
CA ALA A 441 -4.57 -11.29 5.81
C ALA A 441 -6.00 -10.73 5.81
N ASP A 442 -6.14 -9.40 5.98
CA ASP A 442 -7.44 -8.73 5.91
C ASP A 442 -8.07 -8.88 4.52
N LYS A 443 -7.31 -8.60 3.44
CA LYS A 443 -7.79 -8.82 2.06
C LYS A 443 -8.19 -10.28 1.77
N LEU A 444 -7.44 -11.25 2.30
CA LEU A 444 -7.76 -12.68 2.15
C LEU A 444 -9.03 -13.06 2.91
N LYS A 445 -9.25 -12.51 4.10
CA LYS A 445 -10.49 -12.68 4.88
C LYS A 445 -11.70 -12.19 4.07
N ASP A 446 -11.57 -11.04 3.40
CA ASP A 446 -12.65 -10.47 2.60
C ASP A 446 -12.94 -11.28 1.34
N GLN A 447 -11.87 -11.69 0.64
CA GLN A 447 -11.98 -12.59 -0.51
C GLN A 447 -12.59 -13.92 -0.11
N PHE A 448 -12.23 -14.46 1.06
CA PHE A 448 -12.81 -15.69 1.57
C PHE A 448 -14.31 -15.56 1.84
N LEU A 449 -14.77 -14.47 2.49
CA LEU A 449 -16.19 -14.24 2.73
C LEU A 449 -16.95 -14.05 1.41
N ALA A 450 -16.44 -13.23 0.50
CA ALA A 450 -17.08 -13.01 -0.81
C ALA A 450 -17.14 -14.30 -1.65
N ASN A 451 -16.05 -15.06 -1.71
CA ASN A 451 -15.97 -16.30 -2.46
C ASN A 451 -16.86 -17.38 -1.83
N THR A 452 -16.82 -17.56 -0.52
CA THR A 452 -17.65 -18.57 0.17
C THR A 452 -19.14 -18.29 -0.07
N SER A 453 -19.56 -17.02 0.01
CA SER A 453 -20.93 -16.66 -0.32
C SER A 453 -21.27 -16.85 -1.81
N HIS A 454 -20.32 -16.68 -2.71
CA HIS A 454 -20.55 -16.99 -4.12
C HIS A 454 -20.67 -18.50 -4.36
N GLU A 455 -19.73 -19.29 -3.83
CA GLU A 455 -19.68 -20.76 -3.91
C GLU A 455 -20.90 -21.42 -3.27
N LEU A 456 -21.49 -20.84 -2.23
CA LEU A 456 -22.74 -21.32 -1.64
C LEU A 456 -23.98 -20.88 -2.43
N ARG A 457 -23.92 -19.74 -3.13
CA ARG A 457 -25.05 -19.20 -3.92
C ARG A 457 -25.30 -20.00 -5.19
N THR A 458 -24.24 -20.44 -5.87
CA THR A 458 -24.31 -21.18 -7.14
C THR A 458 -25.08 -22.51 -7.04
N PRO A 459 -24.71 -23.47 -6.17
CA PRO A 459 -25.45 -24.73 -6.05
C PRO A 459 -26.88 -24.51 -5.59
N LEU A 460 -27.11 -23.51 -4.74
CA LEU A 460 -28.43 -23.16 -4.22
C LEU A 460 -29.38 -22.65 -5.32
N HIS A 461 -28.88 -21.82 -6.25
CA HIS A 461 -29.66 -21.38 -7.41
C HIS A 461 -29.89 -22.53 -8.40
N GLY A 462 -28.92 -23.42 -8.58
CA GLY A 462 -29.10 -24.64 -9.37
C GLY A 462 -30.26 -25.50 -8.85
N ILE A 463 -30.29 -25.76 -7.54
CA ILE A 463 -31.39 -26.47 -6.87
C ILE A 463 -32.73 -25.75 -7.09
N MET A 464 -32.75 -24.42 -6.97
CA MET A 464 -33.96 -23.62 -7.15
C MET A 464 -34.48 -23.65 -8.59
N ASN A 465 -33.60 -23.54 -9.59
CA ASN A 465 -33.97 -23.53 -11.01
C ASN A 465 -34.42 -24.91 -11.50
N ILE A 466 -33.76 -25.99 -11.06
CA ILE A 466 -34.19 -27.36 -11.37
C ILE A 466 -35.60 -27.60 -10.83
N ALA A 467 -35.85 -27.25 -9.57
CA ALA A 467 -37.16 -27.40 -8.97
C ALA A 467 -38.22 -26.52 -9.67
N ALA A 468 -37.88 -25.29 -10.04
CA ALA A 468 -38.79 -24.41 -10.79
C ALA A 468 -39.10 -24.96 -12.20
N THR A 469 -38.11 -25.53 -12.88
CA THR A 469 -38.27 -26.14 -14.21
C THR A 469 -39.17 -27.36 -14.14
N VAL A 470 -38.98 -28.23 -13.14
CA VAL A 470 -39.85 -29.40 -12.91
C VAL A 470 -41.28 -28.97 -12.63
N VAL A 471 -41.49 -27.93 -11.81
CA VAL A 471 -42.82 -27.39 -11.51
C VAL A 471 -43.49 -26.77 -12.76
N ASN A 472 -42.75 -26.07 -13.62
CA ASN A 472 -43.32 -25.43 -14.82
C ASN A 472 -43.57 -26.42 -15.98
N ASN A 473 -42.62 -27.32 -16.26
CA ASN A 473 -42.69 -28.21 -17.41
C ASN A 473 -43.51 -29.49 -17.16
N GLU A 474 -43.60 -29.93 -15.90
CA GLU A 474 -44.30 -31.18 -15.54
C GLU A 474 -45.47 -30.96 -14.58
N LYS A 475 -45.99 -29.73 -14.49
CA LYS A 475 -47.12 -29.35 -13.62
C LYS A 475 -48.30 -30.33 -13.69
N ASP A 476 -48.62 -30.77 -14.91
CA ASP A 476 -49.77 -31.65 -15.19
C ASP A 476 -49.48 -33.15 -14.99
N LYS A 477 -48.21 -33.53 -14.80
CA LYS A 477 -47.76 -34.92 -14.59
C LYS A 477 -47.41 -35.21 -13.12
N LEU A 478 -47.19 -34.18 -12.32
CA LEU A 478 -46.85 -34.30 -10.90
C LEU A 478 -48.09 -34.55 -10.05
N ASN A 479 -48.00 -35.45 -9.07
CA ASN A 479 -49.05 -35.59 -8.06
C ASN A 479 -49.06 -34.40 -7.08
N GLU A 480 -50.19 -34.14 -6.42
CA GLU A 480 -50.35 -32.98 -5.51
C GLU A 480 -49.27 -32.89 -4.42
N LYS A 481 -48.80 -34.03 -3.92
CA LYS A 481 -47.77 -34.10 -2.88
C LYS A 481 -46.41 -33.68 -3.41
N SER A 482 -45.98 -34.22 -4.55
CA SER A 482 -44.73 -33.88 -5.24
C SER A 482 -44.72 -32.42 -5.70
N LEU A 483 -45.86 -31.88 -6.12
CA LEU A 483 -46.00 -30.46 -6.46
C LEU A 483 -45.82 -29.56 -5.22
N LYS A 484 -46.40 -29.94 -4.07
CA LYS A 484 -46.18 -29.26 -2.79
C LYS A 484 -44.72 -29.34 -2.32
N ASP A 485 -44.10 -30.51 -2.43
CA ASP A 485 -42.71 -30.73 -2.02
C ASP A 485 -41.74 -29.91 -2.88
N MET A 486 -41.95 -29.82 -4.19
CA MET A 486 -41.14 -28.96 -5.07
C MET A 486 -41.33 -27.47 -4.80
N LYS A 487 -42.59 -27.03 -4.57
CA LYS A 487 -42.85 -25.65 -4.15
C LYS A 487 -42.16 -25.32 -2.82
N LEU A 488 -42.17 -26.26 -1.86
CA LEU A 488 -41.45 -26.10 -0.60
C LEU A 488 -39.94 -25.98 -0.81
N LEU A 489 -39.35 -26.81 -1.67
CA LEU A 489 -37.93 -26.81 -1.98
C LEU A 489 -37.48 -25.48 -2.64
N ILE A 490 -38.30 -24.93 -3.54
CA ILE A 490 -38.09 -23.58 -4.10
C ILE A 490 -38.11 -22.52 -2.98
N THR A 491 -39.11 -22.56 -2.10
CA THR A 491 -39.23 -21.62 -0.97
C THR A 491 -38.03 -21.70 0.00
N VAL A 492 -37.57 -22.90 0.33
CA VAL A 492 -36.40 -23.11 1.21
C VAL A 492 -35.11 -22.62 0.55
N SER A 493 -34.91 -22.92 -0.73
CA SER A 493 -33.72 -22.51 -1.49
C SER A 493 -33.63 -20.99 -1.61
N ARG A 494 -34.77 -20.34 -1.85
CA ARG A 494 -34.89 -18.89 -1.90
C ARG A 494 -34.55 -18.24 -0.55
N ARG A 495 -35.07 -18.80 0.55
CA ARG A 495 -34.76 -18.33 1.92
C ARG A 495 -33.26 -18.40 2.21
N MET A 496 -32.59 -19.51 1.87
CA MET A 496 -31.14 -19.64 2.08
C MET A 496 -30.34 -18.60 1.28
N SER A 497 -30.81 -18.23 0.08
CA SER A 497 -30.15 -17.23 -0.76
C SER A 497 -30.18 -15.84 -0.11
N HIS A 498 -31.33 -15.48 0.49
CA HIS A 498 -31.46 -14.24 1.27
C HIS A 498 -30.57 -14.22 2.50
N MET A 499 -30.55 -15.31 3.27
CA MET A 499 -29.69 -15.41 4.45
C MET A 499 -28.21 -15.20 4.13
N LEU A 500 -27.78 -15.70 2.96
CA LEU A 500 -26.43 -15.51 2.45
C LEU A 500 -26.15 -14.05 2.02
N GLY A 501 -27.17 -13.37 1.49
CA GLY A 501 -27.14 -11.93 1.19
C GLY A 501 -27.01 -11.08 2.44
N ASP A 502 -27.83 -11.35 3.46
CA ASP A 502 -27.81 -10.61 4.74
C ASP A 502 -26.46 -10.77 5.46
N LEU A 503 -25.87 -11.98 5.44
CA LEU A 503 -24.56 -12.23 6.03
C LEU A 503 -23.44 -11.44 5.32
N LEU A 504 -23.52 -11.32 4.00
CA LEU A 504 -22.60 -10.49 3.21
C LEU A 504 -22.76 -9.00 3.52
N ASP A 505 -23.99 -8.52 3.66
CA ASP A 505 -24.26 -7.11 3.99
C ASP A 505 -23.72 -6.77 5.39
N VAL A 506 -23.88 -7.65 6.38
CA VAL A 506 -23.30 -7.49 7.72
C VAL A 506 -21.77 -7.47 7.67
N ALA A 507 -21.14 -8.37 6.90
CA ALA A 507 -19.69 -8.38 6.73
C ALA A 507 -19.18 -7.07 6.10
N ARG A 508 -19.89 -6.53 5.09
CA ARG A 508 -19.54 -5.26 4.43
C ARG A 508 -19.76 -4.04 5.33
N LEU A 509 -20.77 -4.09 6.19
CA LEU A 509 -21.09 -3.02 7.15
C LEU A 509 -20.04 -2.93 8.27
N GLN A 510 -19.59 -4.05 8.83
CA GLN A 510 -18.53 -4.07 9.86
C GLN A 510 -17.21 -3.45 9.36
N GLU A 511 -16.97 -3.50 8.04
CA GLU A 511 -15.76 -2.97 7.39
C GLU A 511 -15.90 -1.53 6.90
N HIS A 512 -17.02 -0.84 7.18
CA HIS A 512 -17.32 0.52 6.71
C HIS A 512 -17.27 0.68 5.17
N ARG A 513 -17.56 -0.38 4.41
CA ARG A 513 -17.45 -0.39 2.94
C ARG A 513 -18.71 0.02 2.19
N ILE A 514 -19.82 0.28 2.90
CA ILE A 514 -21.05 0.76 2.26
C ILE A 514 -20.93 2.27 2.02
N VAL A 515 -20.82 2.65 0.75
CA VAL A 515 -20.95 4.05 0.31
C VAL A 515 -22.41 4.28 -0.07
N LEU A 516 -23.06 5.26 0.56
CA LEU A 516 -24.44 5.63 0.27
C LEU A 516 -24.51 6.62 -0.89
N HIS A 517 -25.42 6.40 -1.83
CA HIS A 517 -25.74 7.34 -2.90
C HIS A 517 -26.96 8.16 -2.49
N LYS A 518 -26.73 9.21 -1.70
CA LYS A 518 -27.83 10.02 -1.14
C LYS A 518 -28.34 11.05 -2.15
N GLU A 519 -29.65 11.04 -2.40
CA GLU A 519 -30.33 11.98 -3.30
C GLU A 519 -31.57 12.59 -2.60
N PRO A 520 -32.05 13.78 -3.02
CA PRO A 520 -33.29 14.35 -2.50
C PRO A 520 -34.51 13.49 -2.87
N LEU A 521 -35.16 12.92 -1.86
CA LEU A 521 -36.23 11.93 -2.03
C LEU A 521 -37.47 12.28 -1.23
N HIS A 522 -38.63 12.21 -1.86
CA HIS A 522 -39.92 12.36 -1.20
C HIS A 522 -40.39 11.02 -0.64
N ILE A 523 -40.46 10.87 0.69
CA ILE A 523 -40.89 9.62 1.34
C ILE A 523 -42.30 9.21 0.88
N GLN A 524 -43.17 10.18 0.62
CA GLN A 524 -44.52 9.94 0.10
C GLN A 524 -44.54 9.22 -1.25
N SER A 525 -43.45 9.24 -2.01
CA SER A 525 -43.33 8.51 -3.29
C SER A 525 -42.90 7.05 -3.10
N VAL A 526 -42.27 6.72 -1.98
CA VAL A 526 -41.68 5.39 -1.73
C VAL A 526 -42.63 4.48 -0.95
N VAL A 527 -43.28 5.02 0.09
CA VAL A 527 -44.15 4.25 1.02
C VAL A 527 -45.32 3.56 0.31
N PRO A 528 -46.06 4.21 -0.63
CA PRO A 528 -47.16 3.54 -1.33
C PRO A 528 -46.71 2.30 -2.10
N GLY A 529 -45.55 2.36 -2.76
CA GLY A 529 -44.98 1.22 -3.49
C GLY A 529 -44.72 0.02 -2.58
N ILE A 530 -44.17 0.25 -1.38
CA ILE A 530 -43.89 -0.81 -0.40
C ILE A 530 -45.20 -1.36 0.20
N ILE A 531 -46.18 -0.51 0.50
CA ILE A 531 -47.49 -0.94 1.01
C ILE A 531 -48.22 -1.80 -0.04
N SER A 532 -48.24 -1.37 -1.30
CA SER A 532 -48.80 -2.15 -2.41
C SER A 532 -48.07 -3.48 -2.58
N MET A 533 -46.75 -3.48 -2.42
CA MET A 533 -45.94 -4.70 -2.48
C MET A 533 -46.31 -5.67 -1.37
N LEU A 534 -46.55 -5.21 -0.14
CA LEU A 534 -46.87 -6.05 1.02
C LEU A 534 -48.37 -6.33 1.19
N ALA A 535 -49.23 -5.79 0.32
CA ALA A 535 -50.68 -5.90 0.43
C ALA A 535 -51.18 -7.36 0.40
N TYR A 536 -50.54 -8.24 -0.37
CA TYR A 536 -50.92 -9.65 -0.44
C TYR A 536 -50.75 -10.39 0.90
N MET A 537 -49.83 -9.95 1.77
CA MET A 537 -49.63 -10.55 3.09
C MET A 537 -50.76 -10.23 4.07
N THR A 538 -51.63 -9.28 3.72
CA THR A 538 -52.86 -8.96 4.47
C THR A 538 -54.06 -9.78 3.99
N GLU A 539 -53.94 -10.51 2.88
CA GLU A 539 -55.01 -11.31 2.30
C GLU A 539 -55.36 -12.48 3.25
N GLY A 540 -56.58 -12.49 3.78
CA GLY A 540 -57.03 -13.45 4.79
C GLY A 540 -56.72 -13.07 6.25
N LYS A 541 -56.05 -11.94 6.52
CA LYS A 541 -55.86 -11.39 7.88
C LYS A 541 -56.66 -10.08 8.07
N PRO A 542 -57.32 -9.86 9.22
CA PRO A 542 -58.02 -8.61 9.51
C PRO A 542 -57.04 -7.50 9.91
N ILE A 543 -56.18 -7.08 8.99
CA ILE A 543 -55.13 -6.06 9.20
C ILE A 543 -55.35 -4.90 8.21
N GLN A 544 -55.36 -3.67 8.71
CA GLN A 544 -55.40 -2.46 7.88
C GLN A 544 -54.02 -1.83 7.78
N LEU A 545 -53.53 -1.61 6.54
CA LEU A 545 -52.33 -0.82 6.26
C LEU A 545 -52.73 0.64 5.99
N GLN A 546 -52.19 1.61 6.74
CA GLN A 546 -52.49 3.03 6.56
C GLN A 546 -51.21 3.87 6.42
N MET A 547 -51.22 4.84 5.51
CA MET A 547 -50.19 5.88 5.39
C MET A 547 -50.76 7.21 5.91
N LYS A 548 -50.08 7.82 6.88
CA LYS A 548 -50.41 9.12 7.48
C LYS A 548 -49.22 10.08 7.34
N ILE A 549 -48.87 10.41 6.10
CA ILE A 549 -47.82 11.37 5.76
C ILE A 549 -48.49 12.57 5.07
N ARG A 550 -48.14 13.79 5.48
CA ARG A 550 -48.70 15.02 4.91
C ARG A 550 -48.02 15.35 3.57
N ASP A 551 -48.78 15.85 2.59
CA ASP A 551 -48.21 16.24 1.28
C ASP A 551 -47.17 17.37 1.38
N SER A 552 -47.24 18.18 2.44
CA SER A 552 -46.30 19.26 2.73
C SER A 552 -44.94 18.79 3.29
N MET A 553 -44.65 17.49 3.27
CA MET A 553 -43.43 16.94 3.85
C MET A 553 -42.21 17.16 2.93
N PRO A 554 -41.14 17.82 3.42
CA PRO A 554 -39.96 18.14 2.62
C PRO A 554 -39.15 16.89 2.21
N PRO A 555 -38.41 16.92 1.09
CA PRO A 555 -37.58 15.79 0.68
C PRO A 555 -36.47 15.51 1.68
N VAL A 556 -36.15 14.23 1.88
CA VAL A 556 -35.03 13.77 2.71
C VAL A 556 -33.82 13.48 1.83
N LEU A 557 -32.62 13.60 2.38
CA LEU A 557 -31.39 13.24 1.68
C LEU A 557 -31.05 11.76 1.98
N ALA A 558 -31.46 10.84 1.10
CA ALA A 558 -31.33 9.40 1.34
C ALA A 558 -31.01 8.58 0.09
N ASP A 559 -30.42 7.41 0.28
CA ASP A 559 -30.26 6.41 -0.78
C ASP A 559 -31.57 5.63 -0.92
N GLU A 560 -32.24 5.74 -2.08
CA GLU A 560 -33.56 5.16 -2.31
C GLU A 560 -33.58 3.64 -2.09
N LYS A 561 -32.55 2.92 -2.54
CA LYS A 561 -32.48 1.45 -2.41
C LYS A 561 -32.35 1.03 -0.95
N ARG A 562 -31.49 1.73 -0.20
CA ARG A 562 -31.27 1.44 1.23
C ARG A 562 -32.46 1.88 2.09
N LEU A 563 -33.14 2.96 1.71
CA LEU A 563 -34.36 3.38 2.37
C LEU A 563 -35.51 2.39 2.15
N VAL A 564 -35.68 1.89 0.93
CA VAL A 564 -36.64 0.80 0.62
C VAL A 564 -36.33 -0.41 1.49
N GLN A 565 -35.07 -0.80 1.61
CA GLN A 565 -34.63 -1.92 2.46
C GLN A 565 -35.01 -1.71 3.94
N ILE A 566 -34.76 -0.52 4.50
CA ILE A 566 -35.14 -0.18 5.89
C ILE A 566 -36.67 -0.28 6.07
N LEU A 567 -37.44 0.38 5.21
CA LEU A 567 -38.90 0.43 5.31
C LEU A 567 -39.55 -0.96 5.09
N TYR A 568 -39.05 -1.72 4.13
CA TYR A 568 -39.47 -3.09 3.90
C TYR A 568 -39.26 -3.97 5.14
N ASN A 569 -38.06 -3.95 5.72
CA ASN A 569 -37.74 -4.75 6.91
C ASN A 569 -38.65 -4.40 8.11
N LEU A 570 -38.91 -3.11 8.33
CA LEU A 570 -39.77 -2.66 9.42
C LEU A 570 -41.25 -3.03 9.19
N LEU A 571 -41.78 -2.80 7.99
CA LEU A 571 -43.17 -3.12 7.64
C LEU A 571 -43.43 -4.63 7.55
N HIS A 572 -42.48 -5.38 7.01
CA HIS A 572 -42.54 -6.84 6.98
C HIS A 572 -42.55 -7.42 8.40
N ASN A 573 -41.72 -6.89 9.31
CA ASN A 573 -41.78 -7.28 10.73
C ASN A 573 -43.13 -6.92 11.37
N ALA A 574 -43.65 -5.72 11.13
CA ALA A 574 -44.97 -5.31 11.64
C ALA A 574 -46.09 -6.27 11.17
N LEU A 575 -46.10 -6.67 9.90
CA LEU A 575 -47.07 -7.62 9.33
C LEU A 575 -46.91 -9.05 9.85
N LYS A 576 -45.66 -9.45 10.11
CA LYS A 576 -45.34 -10.77 10.65
C LYS A 576 -45.83 -10.95 12.09
N TYR A 577 -45.73 -9.91 12.92
CA TYR A 577 -46.02 -9.95 14.36
C TYR A 577 -47.37 -9.32 14.75
N THR A 578 -48.18 -8.93 13.76
CA THR A 578 -49.56 -8.48 13.94
C THR A 578 -50.50 -9.50 13.33
N GLU A 579 -51.41 -10.08 14.13
CA GLU A 579 -52.42 -11.02 13.64
C GLU A 579 -53.73 -10.32 13.24
N LYS A 580 -54.10 -9.28 13.99
CA LYS A 580 -55.30 -8.45 13.77
C LYS A 580 -55.02 -7.01 14.19
N GLY A 581 -55.63 -6.05 13.50
CA GLY A 581 -55.55 -4.63 13.86
C GLY A 581 -55.00 -3.74 12.75
N GLN A 582 -54.09 -2.85 13.07
CA GLN A 582 -53.65 -1.80 12.15
C GLN A 582 -52.12 -1.64 12.17
N ILE A 583 -51.55 -1.39 10.99
CA ILE A 583 -50.16 -0.95 10.84
C ILE A 583 -50.17 0.41 10.13
N THR A 584 -49.46 1.38 10.70
CA THR A 584 -49.45 2.77 10.24
C THR A 584 -48.03 3.24 9.97
N VAL A 585 -47.81 3.83 8.79
CA VAL A 585 -46.59 4.59 8.49
C VAL A 585 -46.91 6.07 8.58
N SER A 586 -46.22 6.81 9.45
CA SER A 586 -46.33 8.26 9.55
C SER A 586 -44.97 8.92 9.48
N ALA A 587 -44.95 10.21 9.15
CA ALA A 587 -43.72 11.01 9.13
C ALA A 587 -43.98 12.41 9.67
N GLU A 588 -43.06 12.89 10.49
CA GLU A 588 -43.03 14.25 11.04
C GLU A 588 -41.65 14.85 10.80
N TYR A 589 -41.53 16.17 10.71
CA TYR A 589 -40.22 16.82 10.61
C TYR A 589 -40.03 17.81 11.75
N ARG A 590 -38.85 17.81 12.36
CA ARG A 590 -38.39 18.75 13.40
C ARG A 590 -36.87 18.89 13.32
N ASP A 591 -36.34 20.08 13.59
CA ASP A 591 -34.90 20.34 13.78
C ASP A 591 -33.99 19.79 12.65
N ASN A 592 -34.37 20.03 11.39
CA ASN A 592 -33.64 19.60 10.18
C ASN A 592 -33.64 18.08 9.88
N TYR A 593 -34.44 17.30 10.60
CA TYR A 593 -34.64 15.86 10.35
C TYR A 593 -36.10 15.54 10.06
N ALA A 594 -36.32 14.59 9.14
CA ALA A 594 -37.57 13.86 9.03
C ALA A 594 -37.51 12.64 9.94
N THR A 595 -38.51 12.49 10.80
CA THR A 595 -38.74 11.35 11.67
C THR A 595 -39.86 10.50 11.06
N ILE A 596 -39.52 9.27 10.65
CA ILE A 596 -40.44 8.29 10.09
C ILE A 596 -40.80 7.28 11.18
N LEU A 597 -42.08 6.99 11.34
CA LEU A 597 -42.61 6.06 12.33
C LEU A 597 -43.36 4.92 11.62
N VAL A 598 -43.05 3.69 12.02
CA VAL A 598 -43.78 2.47 11.64
C VAL A 598 -44.38 1.89 12.91
N SER A 599 -45.70 1.97 13.04
CA SER A 599 -46.46 1.51 14.20
C SER A 599 -47.31 0.31 13.86
N ASP A 600 -47.32 -0.70 14.73
CA ASP A 600 -48.17 -1.88 14.66
C ASP A 600 -48.97 -2.06 15.95
N THR A 601 -50.12 -2.75 15.87
CA THR A 601 -50.94 -3.14 17.04
C THR A 601 -50.76 -4.62 17.39
N GLY A 602 -49.58 -5.17 17.15
CA GLY A 602 -49.26 -6.59 17.31
C GLY A 602 -48.97 -7.02 18.75
N ILE A 603 -48.25 -8.12 18.89
CA ILE A 603 -47.96 -8.76 20.20
C ILE A 603 -47.07 -7.92 21.13
N GLY A 604 -46.37 -6.92 20.59
CA GLY A 604 -45.38 -6.13 21.34
C GLY A 604 -44.18 -6.94 21.81
N MET A 605 -43.26 -6.29 22.53
CA MET A 605 -42.02 -6.86 23.04
C MET A 605 -41.88 -6.60 24.54
N ASP A 606 -41.32 -7.57 25.27
CA ASP A 606 -40.95 -7.38 26.66
C ASP A 606 -39.68 -6.50 26.78
N LYS A 607 -39.34 -6.12 28.02
CA LYS A 607 -38.23 -5.20 28.27
C LYS A 607 -36.89 -5.80 27.82
N GLU A 608 -36.68 -7.10 28.02
CA GLU A 608 -35.43 -7.76 27.67
C GLU A 608 -35.24 -7.86 26.15
N THR A 609 -36.29 -8.27 25.41
CA THR A 609 -36.24 -8.32 23.94
C THR A 609 -36.05 -6.93 23.35
N ARG A 610 -36.74 -5.91 23.88
CA ARG A 610 -36.63 -4.52 23.39
C ARG A 610 -35.22 -3.95 23.52
N ASP A 611 -34.55 -4.21 24.64
CA ASP A 611 -33.20 -3.68 24.89
C ASP A 611 -32.12 -4.38 24.04
N LYS A 612 -32.42 -5.59 23.52
CA LYS A 612 -31.52 -6.41 22.68
C LYS A 612 -31.91 -6.45 21.20
N VAL A 613 -33.04 -5.87 20.80
CA VAL A 613 -33.67 -6.09 19.48
C VAL A 613 -32.80 -5.67 18.28
N PHE A 614 -31.86 -4.75 18.48
CA PHE A 614 -30.94 -4.30 17.43
C PHE A 614 -29.57 -5.00 17.46
N LEU A 615 -29.32 -5.88 18.44
CA LEU A 615 -28.09 -6.68 18.46
C LEU A 615 -28.14 -7.76 17.36
N PRO A 616 -27.01 -8.04 16.67
CA PRO A 616 -26.96 -9.10 15.68
C PRO A 616 -27.30 -10.47 16.29
N TYR A 617 -28.07 -11.27 15.55
CA TYR A 617 -28.44 -12.66 15.90
C TYR A 617 -29.43 -12.83 17.05
N GLU A 618 -29.99 -11.75 17.59
CA GLU A 618 -31.00 -11.80 18.65
C GLU A 618 -32.41 -12.07 18.08
N GLN A 619 -33.18 -12.92 18.77
CA GLN A 619 -34.57 -13.28 18.46
C GLN A 619 -35.39 -13.43 19.74
N GLY A 620 -36.66 -12.99 19.74
CA GLY A 620 -37.55 -13.15 20.90
C GLY A 620 -38.00 -14.60 21.15
N GLU A 621 -38.43 -14.91 22.37
CA GLU A 621 -38.83 -16.27 22.83
C GLU A 621 -39.92 -16.94 21.98
N TYR A 622 -40.79 -16.16 21.34
CA TYR A 622 -41.82 -16.65 20.40
C TYR A 622 -41.26 -17.11 19.03
N GLY A 623 -39.95 -17.04 18.80
CA GLY A 623 -39.29 -17.39 17.54
C GLY A 623 -38.63 -18.78 17.46
N LEU A 624 -38.51 -19.49 18.59
CA LEU A 624 -37.67 -20.71 18.69
C LEU A 624 -38.21 -21.94 17.95
N ASN A 625 -39.52 -22.02 17.67
CA ASN A 625 -40.15 -23.23 17.08
C ASN A 625 -40.57 -23.11 15.61
N ASP A 626 -40.26 -22.00 14.93
CA ASP A 626 -40.82 -21.71 13.61
C ASP A 626 -39.77 -21.43 12.51
N GLY A 627 -38.48 -21.35 12.84
CA GLY A 627 -37.39 -21.22 11.85
C GLY A 627 -37.47 -19.96 10.95
N ARG A 628 -38.06 -18.86 11.43
CA ARG A 628 -38.52 -17.71 10.61
C ARG A 628 -37.53 -16.51 10.47
N GLY A 629 -36.21 -16.65 10.68
CA GLY A 629 -35.19 -15.60 10.39
C GLY A 629 -33.86 -15.81 11.13
N ILE A 630 -32.78 -15.06 10.81
CA ILE A 630 -31.47 -15.12 11.54
C ILE A 630 -31.35 -14.03 12.62
N GLY A 631 -32.17 -12.97 12.60
CA GLY A 631 -32.04 -11.85 13.55
C GLY A 631 -31.03 -10.79 13.11
N LEU A 632 -30.83 -10.61 11.80
CA LEU A 632 -29.93 -9.59 11.23
C LEU A 632 -30.67 -8.37 10.65
N GLY A 633 -31.96 -8.48 10.35
CA GLY A 633 -32.70 -7.43 9.65
C GLY A 633 -32.75 -6.09 10.40
N LEU A 634 -32.95 -6.10 11.72
CA LEU A 634 -33.04 -4.88 12.53
C LEU A 634 -31.67 -4.27 12.82
N SER A 635 -30.62 -5.08 13.00
CA SER A 635 -29.24 -4.58 13.15
C SER A 635 -28.73 -3.93 11.85
N ILE A 636 -29.09 -4.48 10.68
CA ILE A 636 -28.83 -3.86 9.37
C ILE A 636 -29.60 -2.53 9.26
N CYS A 637 -30.88 -2.47 9.65
CA CYS A 637 -31.63 -1.21 9.64
C CYS A 637 -30.97 -0.14 10.50
N GLN A 638 -30.51 -0.48 11.70
CA GLN A 638 -29.80 0.47 12.57
C GLN A 638 -28.55 1.03 11.90
N GLN A 639 -27.68 0.17 11.37
CA GLN A 639 -26.45 0.61 10.73
C GLN A 639 -26.70 1.42 9.46
N LEU A 640 -27.71 1.07 8.66
CA LEU A 640 -28.08 1.85 7.47
C LEU A 640 -28.60 3.23 7.86
N VAL A 641 -29.44 3.36 8.89
CA VAL A 641 -29.94 4.65 9.39
C VAL A 641 -28.78 5.50 9.93
N GLU A 642 -27.84 4.90 10.67
CA GLU A 642 -26.65 5.59 11.18
C GLU A 642 -25.75 6.12 10.04
N LEU A 643 -25.53 5.32 8.97
CA LEU A 643 -24.80 5.77 7.77
C LEU A 643 -25.53 6.92 7.04
N HIS A 644 -26.87 6.96 7.10
CA HIS A 644 -27.64 8.08 6.59
C HIS A 644 -27.46 9.36 7.42
N GLY A 645 -26.89 9.27 8.63
CA GLY A 645 -26.73 10.36 9.58
C GLY A 645 -27.90 10.48 10.55
N GLY A 646 -28.70 9.43 10.71
CA GLY A 646 -29.88 9.39 11.56
C GLY A 646 -29.74 8.43 12.74
N VAL A 647 -30.81 8.31 13.52
CA VAL A 647 -30.92 7.37 14.65
C VAL A 647 -32.23 6.60 14.52
N ILE A 648 -32.22 5.29 14.84
CA ILE A 648 -33.41 4.45 14.98
C ILE A 648 -33.66 4.10 16.44
N THR A 649 -34.92 4.10 16.87
CA THR A 649 -35.36 3.73 18.21
C THR A 649 -36.63 2.89 18.13
N VAL A 650 -36.96 2.21 19.23
CA VAL A 650 -38.17 1.40 19.33
C VAL A 650 -38.88 1.65 20.65
N GLN A 651 -40.20 1.75 20.61
CA GLN A 651 -41.08 1.73 21.77
C GLN A 651 -42.05 0.57 21.61
N SER A 652 -42.16 -0.28 22.61
CA SER A 652 -43.03 -1.46 22.56
C SER A 652 -43.43 -1.88 23.96
N GLU A 653 -44.67 -2.33 24.09
CA GLU A 653 -45.23 -2.92 25.30
C GLU A 653 -45.96 -4.23 24.96
N PRO A 654 -45.80 -5.30 25.76
CA PRO A 654 -46.47 -6.57 25.50
C PRO A 654 -48.00 -6.40 25.38
N GLY A 655 -48.57 -6.89 24.28
CA GLY A 655 -49.99 -6.84 23.96
C GLY A 655 -50.53 -5.50 23.46
N LYS A 656 -49.70 -4.46 23.33
CA LYS A 656 -50.10 -3.14 22.81
C LYS A 656 -49.46 -2.78 21.45
N GLY A 657 -48.58 -3.62 20.93
CA GLY A 657 -47.87 -3.41 19.66
C GLY A 657 -46.54 -2.68 19.81
N SER A 658 -45.93 -2.33 18.67
CA SER A 658 -44.62 -1.66 18.62
C SER A 658 -44.62 -0.43 17.73
N VAL A 659 -43.72 0.50 18.03
CA VAL A 659 -43.46 1.71 17.24
C VAL A 659 -41.96 1.79 16.99
N PHE A 660 -41.55 1.56 15.75
CA PHE A 660 -40.18 1.79 15.29
C PHE A 660 -40.10 3.20 14.70
N GLN A 661 -39.15 3.98 15.18
CA GLN A 661 -38.95 5.37 14.77
C GLN A 661 -37.53 5.54 14.26
N PHE A 662 -37.33 6.10 13.07
CA PHE A 662 -36.00 6.46 12.56
C PHE A 662 -35.96 7.87 11.97
N GLN A 663 -34.78 8.50 12.04
CA GLN A 663 -34.55 9.87 11.58
C GLN A 663 -33.72 9.89 10.31
N LEU A 664 -33.98 10.84 9.40
CA LEU A 664 -33.17 11.11 8.21
C LEU A 664 -33.00 12.63 8.03
N PRO A 665 -31.83 13.10 7.56
CA PRO A 665 -31.60 14.52 7.32
C PRO A 665 -32.49 15.02 6.17
N LEU A 666 -33.01 16.25 6.29
CA LEU A 666 -33.72 16.92 5.20
C LEU A 666 -32.73 17.33 4.09
N ALA A 667 -33.20 17.34 2.84
CA ALA A 667 -32.43 17.88 1.74
C ALA A 667 -32.47 19.41 1.75
N ASP A 668 -31.32 20.06 1.58
CA ASP A 668 -31.22 21.52 1.51
C ASP A 668 -32.04 22.08 0.32
N SER A 669 -32.84 23.11 0.59
CA SER A 669 -33.77 23.74 -0.36
C SER A 669 -33.09 24.52 -1.50
N SER A 670 -31.76 24.58 -1.53
CA SER A 670 -30.95 25.30 -2.53
C SER A 670 -30.64 24.48 -3.80
N HIS A 671 -31.01 23.20 -3.86
CA HIS A 671 -30.69 22.30 -4.99
C HIS A 671 -31.90 21.66 -5.70
N LEU A 672 -33.11 22.15 -5.48
CA LEU A 672 -34.29 21.70 -6.24
C LEU A 672 -34.32 22.42 -7.60
N PRO A 673 -34.21 21.72 -8.74
CA PRO A 673 -34.46 22.33 -10.04
C PRO A 673 -35.94 22.71 -10.13
N ASP A 674 -36.23 23.98 -10.42
CA ASP A 674 -37.56 24.43 -10.84
C ASP A 674 -37.97 23.66 -12.09
N SER A 675 -38.87 22.69 -11.95
CA SER A 675 -39.63 22.17 -13.09
C SER A 675 -41.04 21.80 -12.66
N GLN A 676 -41.91 22.82 -12.58
CA GLN A 676 -43.33 22.67 -12.84
C GLN A 676 -43.51 22.39 -14.34
N GLN A 677 -43.44 21.12 -14.76
CA GLN A 677 -44.09 20.59 -15.97
C GLN A 677 -43.92 19.07 -16.05
N SER A 678 -45.04 18.41 -16.39
CA SER A 678 -45.28 16.97 -16.60
C SER A 678 -45.19 16.05 -15.37
N SER A 679 -46.19 16.12 -14.51
CA SER A 679 -46.39 15.21 -13.36
C SER A 679 -46.91 13.82 -13.76
N GLU A 680 -47.56 13.65 -14.92
CA GLU A 680 -48.20 12.37 -15.28
C GLU A 680 -47.22 11.36 -15.91
N ASP A 681 -46.30 11.77 -16.80
CA ASP A 681 -45.32 10.87 -17.42
C ASP A 681 -44.22 10.39 -16.44
N ARG A 682 -43.79 11.23 -15.49
CA ARG A 682 -42.77 10.83 -14.50
C ARG A 682 -43.31 9.86 -13.45
N LEU A 683 -44.61 9.90 -13.15
CA LEU A 683 -45.26 8.94 -12.25
C LEU A 683 -45.34 7.55 -12.88
N HIS A 684 -45.55 7.45 -14.20
CA HIS A 684 -45.53 6.18 -14.93
C HIS A 684 -44.13 5.54 -14.98
N VAL A 685 -43.08 6.32 -15.31
CA VAL A 685 -41.70 5.81 -15.34
C VAL A 685 -41.16 5.45 -13.94
N ARG A 686 -41.54 6.20 -12.89
CA ARG A 686 -41.21 5.83 -11.49
C ARG A 686 -42.02 4.63 -11.00
N ALA A 687 -43.28 4.48 -11.40
CA ALA A 687 -44.07 3.30 -11.08
C ALA A 687 -43.51 2.05 -11.77
N GLU A 688 -42.92 2.17 -12.96
CA GLU A 688 -42.17 1.09 -13.63
C GLU A 688 -40.88 0.72 -12.88
N ALA A 689 -40.05 1.69 -12.46
CA ALA A 689 -38.85 1.40 -11.66
C ALA A 689 -39.17 0.81 -10.28
N ILE A 690 -40.24 1.30 -9.63
CA ILE A 690 -40.77 0.72 -8.39
C ILE A 690 -41.36 -0.67 -8.65
N ASN A 691 -42.01 -0.91 -9.80
CA ASN A 691 -42.47 -2.24 -10.21
C ASN A 691 -41.32 -3.18 -10.56
N GLU A 692 -40.16 -2.68 -11.00
CA GLU A 692 -38.96 -3.48 -11.28
C GLU A 692 -38.27 -3.91 -9.98
N ILE A 693 -38.17 -2.99 -9.01
CA ILE A 693 -37.72 -3.28 -7.63
C ILE A 693 -38.73 -4.20 -6.93
N ALA A 694 -40.03 -3.93 -7.07
CA ALA A 694 -41.11 -4.77 -6.54
C ALA A 694 -41.17 -6.13 -7.27
N ALA A 695 -40.81 -6.24 -8.56
CA ALA A 695 -40.69 -7.51 -9.25
C ALA A 695 -39.51 -8.33 -8.72
N SER A 696 -38.38 -7.67 -8.41
CA SER A 696 -37.24 -8.31 -7.74
C SER A 696 -37.57 -8.79 -6.32
N PHE A 697 -38.53 -8.14 -5.65
CA PHE A 697 -38.99 -8.49 -4.31
C PHE A 697 -40.24 -9.41 -4.26
N LEU A 698 -41.17 -9.34 -5.23
CA LEU A 698 -42.41 -10.14 -5.36
C LEU A 698 -42.20 -11.44 -6.14
N ALA A 699 -41.14 -11.53 -6.96
CA ALA A 699 -40.66 -12.81 -7.48
C ALA A 699 -40.39 -13.81 -6.35
N LEU A 700 -40.39 -13.37 -5.09
CA LEU A 700 -39.99 -14.10 -3.91
C LEU A 700 -41.10 -14.89 -3.18
N GLU A 701 -42.41 -14.70 -3.39
CA GLU A 701 -43.42 -15.37 -2.53
C GLU A 701 -44.61 -16.17 -3.16
N GLN A 702 -44.96 -16.15 -4.46
CA GLN A 702 -46.00 -17.09 -4.99
C GLN A 702 -45.87 -17.52 -6.47
N PRO A 703 -46.45 -18.68 -6.89
CA PRO A 703 -46.42 -19.19 -8.26
C PRO A 703 -47.51 -18.55 -9.13
N ARG A 704 -47.14 -17.94 -10.26
CA ARG A 704 -48.07 -17.26 -11.19
C ARG A 704 -48.87 -18.26 -12.04
N ASP A 705 -50.20 -18.16 -12.00
CA ASP A 705 -51.08 -18.46 -13.13
C ASP A 705 -51.73 -17.13 -13.61
N LEU A 706 -51.53 -16.84 -14.91
CA LEU A 706 -52.31 -16.02 -15.86
C LEU A 706 -52.61 -14.52 -15.61
N ILE A 707 -51.97 -13.64 -16.39
CA ILE A 707 -52.60 -12.55 -17.17
C ILE A 707 -51.82 -12.40 -18.51
N PRO A 708 -52.48 -12.36 -19.69
CA PRO A 708 -51.82 -12.27 -20.99
C PRO A 708 -51.46 -10.81 -21.32
N ALA A 709 -50.17 -10.51 -21.48
CA ALA A 709 -49.70 -9.21 -21.97
C ALA A 709 -49.56 -9.26 -23.50
N ALA A 710 -50.19 -8.27 -24.15
CA ALA A 710 -50.17 -8.09 -25.60
C ALA A 710 -48.74 -7.99 -26.14
N GLU A 711 -48.43 -8.80 -27.16
CA GLU A 711 -47.19 -8.68 -27.92
C GLU A 711 -47.20 -7.38 -28.74
N PRO A 712 -46.17 -6.51 -28.63
CA PRO A 712 -45.93 -5.50 -29.64
C PRO A 712 -45.42 -6.22 -30.89
N SER A 713 -46.30 -6.36 -31.88
CA SER A 713 -45.92 -6.75 -33.23
C SER A 713 -45.07 -5.63 -33.83
N MET A 714 -43.84 -5.96 -34.24
CA MET A 714 -43.02 -5.08 -35.09
C MET A 714 -42.39 -5.87 -36.25
N PRO A 715 -42.20 -5.20 -37.39
CA PRO A 715 -41.94 -5.79 -38.70
C PRO A 715 -40.44 -6.06 -38.91
N PHE A 716 -40.12 -6.90 -39.91
CA PHE A 716 -38.77 -7.23 -40.41
C PHE A 716 -38.03 -8.46 -39.82
N LEU A 717 -38.69 -9.60 -39.77
CA LEU A 717 -38.00 -10.90 -39.91
C LEU A 717 -38.42 -11.55 -41.24
N ASN A 718 -37.80 -11.14 -42.35
CA ASN A 718 -37.83 -11.93 -43.58
C ASN A 718 -36.60 -12.88 -43.59
N ASP A 719 -36.92 -14.17 -43.49
CA ASP A 719 -36.30 -15.36 -44.12
C ASP A 719 -34.87 -15.83 -43.80
N GLY A 720 -34.18 -15.28 -42.79
CA GLY A 720 -32.88 -15.83 -42.32
C GLY A 720 -32.90 -16.30 -40.87
N LYS A 721 -32.58 -17.57 -40.60
CA LYS A 721 -32.31 -18.07 -39.23
C LYS A 721 -30.98 -17.50 -38.73
N VAL A 722 -30.95 -17.01 -37.49
CA VAL A 722 -29.72 -16.47 -36.86
C VAL A 722 -28.95 -17.61 -36.20
N HIS A 723 -27.67 -17.76 -36.55
CA HIS A 723 -26.81 -18.85 -36.06
C HIS A 723 -25.99 -18.40 -34.83
N ILE A 724 -26.21 -19.03 -33.69
CA ILE A 724 -25.55 -18.69 -32.41
C ILE A 724 -24.71 -19.88 -31.95
N LEU A 725 -23.42 -19.64 -31.69
CA LEU A 725 -22.52 -20.61 -31.06
C LEU A 725 -22.43 -20.33 -29.56
N VAL A 726 -22.71 -21.32 -28.72
CA VAL A 726 -22.66 -21.21 -27.25
C VAL A 726 -21.57 -22.13 -26.71
N VAL A 727 -20.66 -21.59 -25.91
CA VAL A 727 -19.50 -22.32 -25.38
C VAL A 727 -19.48 -22.24 -23.85
N ASP A 728 -19.59 -23.39 -23.20
CA ASP A 728 -19.53 -23.56 -21.73
C ASP A 728 -19.05 -24.98 -21.43
N ASP A 729 -18.19 -25.16 -20.44
CA ASP A 729 -17.63 -26.47 -20.10
C ASP A 729 -18.59 -27.36 -19.32
N ASP A 730 -19.60 -26.76 -18.69
CA ASP A 730 -20.64 -27.49 -17.99
C ASP A 730 -21.86 -27.74 -18.91
N PRO A 731 -22.15 -29.01 -19.28
CA PRO A 731 -23.32 -29.34 -20.09
C PRO A 731 -24.65 -28.96 -19.43
N ILE A 732 -24.70 -28.78 -18.11
CA ILE A 732 -25.89 -28.29 -17.40
C ILE A 732 -26.14 -26.82 -17.77
N ASN A 733 -25.10 -25.98 -17.77
CA ASN A 733 -25.20 -24.56 -18.14
C ASN A 733 -25.66 -24.40 -19.60
N LEU A 734 -25.12 -25.23 -20.50
CA LEU A 734 -25.54 -25.28 -21.90
C LEU A 734 -27.04 -25.57 -22.04
N ASN A 735 -27.56 -26.56 -21.31
CA ASN A 735 -29.00 -26.90 -21.34
C ASN A 735 -29.88 -25.78 -20.78
N VAL A 736 -29.41 -25.07 -19.75
CA VAL A 736 -30.12 -23.90 -19.19
C VAL A 736 -30.19 -22.77 -20.22
N LEU A 737 -29.08 -22.45 -20.88
CA LEU A 737 -29.03 -21.41 -21.93
C LEU A 737 -29.94 -21.76 -23.12
N ILE A 738 -29.95 -23.02 -23.55
CA ILE A 738 -30.87 -23.51 -24.58
C ILE A 738 -32.32 -23.32 -24.11
N GLY A 739 -32.65 -23.72 -22.88
CA GLY A 739 -33.99 -23.57 -22.32
C GLY A 739 -34.46 -22.12 -22.25
N MET A 740 -33.57 -21.18 -21.92
CA MET A 740 -33.87 -19.75 -21.89
C MET A 740 -34.16 -19.16 -23.28
N LEU A 741 -33.53 -19.69 -24.33
CA LEU A 741 -33.62 -19.18 -25.71
C LEU A 741 -34.58 -19.98 -26.61
N ALA A 742 -35.16 -21.07 -26.11
CA ALA A 742 -36.02 -21.99 -26.86
C ALA A 742 -37.28 -21.33 -27.45
N SER A 743 -37.71 -20.18 -26.94
CA SER A 743 -38.87 -19.43 -27.41
C SER A 743 -38.60 -18.51 -28.61
N GLU A 744 -37.36 -18.41 -29.09
CA GLU A 744 -36.93 -17.49 -30.16
C GLU A 744 -36.46 -18.25 -31.42
N PRO A 745 -36.51 -17.65 -32.63
CA PRO A 745 -36.13 -18.32 -33.89
C PRO A 745 -34.61 -18.40 -34.12
N TYR A 746 -33.83 -18.83 -33.12
CA TYR A 746 -32.37 -18.96 -33.19
C TYR A 746 -31.94 -20.40 -33.49
N ALA A 747 -30.93 -20.56 -34.35
CA ALA A 747 -30.23 -21.82 -34.56
C ALA A 747 -29.03 -21.89 -33.61
N ILE A 748 -29.20 -22.59 -32.48
CA ILE A 748 -28.20 -22.68 -31.42
C ILE A 748 -27.34 -23.94 -31.62
N THR A 749 -26.04 -23.75 -31.72
CA THR A 749 -25.04 -24.84 -31.68
C THR A 749 -24.22 -24.69 -30.41
N THR A 750 -23.94 -25.80 -29.72
CA THR A 750 -23.19 -25.78 -28.46
C THR A 750 -21.81 -26.44 -28.61
N ALA A 751 -20.85 -25.97 -27.83
CA ALA A 751 -19.53 -26.56 -27.69
C ALA A 751 -19.13 -26.62 -26.21
N THR A 752 -18.50 -27.73 -25.81
CA THR A 752 -18.08 -27.98 -24.42
C THR A 752 -16.65 -27.52 -24.11
N SER A 753 -15.92 -27.02 -25.11
CA SER A 753 -14.58 -26.48 -24.91
C SER A 753 -14.25 -25.42 -25.95
N ALA A 754 -13.30 -24.54 -25.61
CA ALA A 754 -12.79 -23.54 -26.55
C ALA A 754 -12.14 -24.18 -27.80
N HIS A 755 -11.52 -25.36 -27.67
CA HIS A 755 -10.93 -26.08 -28.80
C HIS A 755 -12.01 -26.58 -29.77
N ASP A 756 -13.09 -27.15 -29.25
CA ASP A 756 -14.22 -27.59 -30.07
C ASP A 756 -14.87 -26.40 -30.78
N ALA A 757 -15.04 -25.28 -30.06
CA ALA A 757 -15.58 -24.05 -30.64
C ALA A 757 -14.69 -23.49 -31.76
N LEU A 758 -13.36 -23.47 -31.59
CA LEU A 758 -12.42 -23.06 -32.65
C LEU A 758 -12.51 -23.95 -33.89
N SER A 759 -12.75 -25.25 -33.73
CA SER A 759 -12.91 -26.18 -34.86
C SER A 759 -14.20 -25.91 -35.66
N LEU A 760 -15.26 -25.41 -35.01
CA LEU A 760 -16.53 -25.05 -35.63
C LEU A 760 -16.48 -23.69 -36.34
N LEU A 761 -15.63 -22.77 -35.89
CA LEU A 761 -15.59 -21.40 -36.39
C LEU A 761 -15.18 -21.30 -37.88
N GLY A 762 -14.62 -22.34 -38.50
CA GLY A 762 -14.26 -22.36 -39.93
C GLY A 762 -15.27 -23.00 -40.89
N ASN A 763 -16.28 -23.72 -40.39
CA ASN A 763 -17.15 -24.57 -41.23
C ASN A 763 -18.53 -23.96 -41.52
N GLU A 764 -19.01 -23.05 -40.67
CA GLU A 764 -20.35 -22.46 -40.75
C GLU A 764 -20.33 -20.93 -40.53
N PRO A 765 -21.27 -20.17 -41.09
CA PRO A 765 -21.42 -18.75 -40.80
C PRO A 765 -22.08 -18.53 -39.43
N TRP A 766 -21.42 -17.77 -38.54
CA TRP A 766 -21.89 -17.49 -37.18
C TRP A 766 -22.31 -16.03 -37.00
N ASP A 767 -23.47 -15.77 -36.39
CA ASP A 767 -24.00 -14.44 -36.11
C ASP A 767 -23.69 -13.90 -34.73
N LEU A 768 -23.51 -14.79 -33.76
CA LEU A 768 -23.12 -14.45 -32.40
C LEU A 768 -22.37 -15.63 -31.77
N LEU A 769 -21.32 -15.31 -31.03
CA LEU A 769 -20.63 -16.25 -30.15
C LEU A 769 -20.92 -15.86 -28.69
N ILE A 770 -21.45 -16.79 -27.91
CA ILE A 770 -21.63 -16.66 -26.46
C ILE A 770 -20.62 -17.59 -25.80
N ALA A 771 -19.75 -17.07 -24.94
CA ALA A 771 -18.69 -17.88 -24.32
C ALA A 771 -18.57 -17.63 -22.82
N ASP A 772 -18.39 -18.69 -22.04
CA ASP A 772 -18.03 -18.56 -20.63
C ASP A 772 -16.59 -18.06 -20.45
N VAL A 773 -16.37 -17.23 -19.43
CA VAL A 773 -15.03 -16.74 -19.07
C VAL A 773 -14.20 -17.84 -18.40
N MET A 774 -14.81 -18.68 -17.57
CA MET A 774 -14.11 -19.63 -16.71
C MET A 774 -14.15 -21.05 -17.26
N MET A 775 -13.46 -21.30 -18.38
CA MET A 775 -13.35 -22.64 -18.97
C MET A 775 -11.97 -23.28 -18.69
N PRO A 776 -11.90 -24.62 -18.54
CA PRO A 776 -10.65 -25.35 -18.37
C PRO A 776 -9.79 -25.34 -19.64
N GLN A 777 -8.47 -25.44 -19.45
CA GLN A 777 -7.41 -25.40 -20.48
C GLN A 777 -7.23 -24.04 -21.19
N MET A 778 -8.31 -23.36 -21.56
CA MET A 778 -8.29 -22.05 -22.21
C MET A 778 -9.43 -21.19 -21.66
N SER A 779 -9.07 -20.04 -21.08
CA SER A 779 -10.07 -19.09 -20.55
C SER A 779 -10.89 -18.45 -21.67
N GLY A 780 -12.11 -17.98 -21.37
CA GLY A 780 -12.93 -17.24 -22.33
C GLY A 780 -12.25 -15.96 -22.85
N TYR A 781 -11.38 -15.32 -22.05
CA TYR A 781 -10.58 -14.18 -22.51
C TYR A 781 -9.54 -14.59 -23.56
N GLU A 782 -8.80 -15.68 -23.32
CA GLU A 782 -7.81 -16.21 -24.26
C GLU A 782 -8.48 -16.75 -25.53
N PHE A 783 -9.62 -17.42 -25.39
CA PHE A 783 -10.44 -17.87 -26.51
C PHE A 783 -10.91 -16.68 -27.35
N THR A 784 -11.41 -15.60 -26.72
CA THR A 784 -11.80 -14.36 -27.40
C THR A 784 -10.62 -13.78 -28.19
N GLN A 785 -9.42 -13.73 -27.60
CA GLN A 785 -8.22 -13.26 -28.30
C GLN A 785 -7.89 -14.11 -29.54
N LYS A 786 -7.97 -15.44 -29.45
CA LYS A 786 -7.77 -16.33 -30.61
C LYS A 786 -8.81 -16.14 -31.70
N VAL A 787 -10.09 -15.96 -31.34
CA VAL A 787 -11.14 -15.66 -32.32
C VAL A 787 -10.85 -14.33 -33.01
N ARG A 788 -10.30 -13.34 -32.30
CA ARG A 788 -9.94 -12.02 -32.85
C ARG A 788 -8.76 -12.01 -33.80
N GLU A 789 -7.96 -13.09 -33.85
CA GLU A 789 -6.93 -13.27 -34.89
C GLU A 789 -7.55 -13.50 -36.28
N HIS A 790 -8.78 -14.00 -36.35
CA HIS A 790 -9.45 -14.39 -37.59
C HIS A 790 -10.75 -13.62 -37.89
N TYR A 791 -11.42 -13.08 -36.86
CA TYR A 791 -12.70 -12.36 -37.00
C TYR A 791 -12.66 -11.02 -36.27
N SER A 792 -12.98 -9.94 -36.97
CA SER A 792 -13.14 -8.62 -36.38
C SER A 792 -14.39 -8.51 -35.48
N LEU A 793 -14.45 -7.45 -34.67
CA LEU A 793 -15.59 -7.14 -33.78
C LEU A 793 -16.94 -7.06 -34.50
N SER A 794 -16.92 -6.64 -35.77
CA SER A 794 -18.11 -6.49 -36.62
C SER A 794 -18.48 -7.77 -37.38
N GLU A 795 -17.50 -8.63 -37.68
CA GLU A 795 -17.74 -9.90 -38.39
C GLU A 795 -18.34 -10.96 -37.47
N LEU A 796 -17.83 -11.05 -36.23
CA LEU A 796 -18.36 -11.97 -35.23
C LEU A 796 -18.43 -11.29 -33.85
N PRO A 797 -19.61 -10.81 -33.44
CA PRO A 797 -19.86 -10.33 -32.10
C PRO A 797 -19.66 -11.45 -31.07
N ILE A 798 -19.01 -11.12 -29.94
CA ILE A 798 -18.76 -12.06 -28.84
C ILE A 798 -19.40 -11.51 -27.55
N LEU A 799 -20.26 -12.32 -26.92
CA LEU A 799 -20.88 -12.07 -25.62
C LEU A 799 -20.22 -12.97 -24.56
N LEU A 800 -19.57 -12.36 -23.57
CA LEU A 800 -18.94 -13.12 -22.48
C LEU A 800 -19.90 -13.33 -21.30
N LEU A 801 -19.98 -14.56 -20.79
CA LEU A 801 -20.67 -14.87 -19.54
C LEU A 801 -19.64 -14.94 -18.41
N THR A 802 -19.83 -14.18 -17.33
CA THR A 802 -18.85 -14.10 -16.22
C THR A 802 -19.48 -14.28 -14.85
N ALA A 803 -18.87 -15.07 -13.97
CA ALA A 803 -19.24 -15.15 -12.56
C ALA A 803 -18.71 -13.99 -11.71
N ARG A 804 -17.80 -13.16 -12.25
CA ARG A 804 -17.21 -12.02 -11.54
C ARG A 804 -17.77 -10.70 -12.04
N SER A 805 -18.25 -9.88 -11.10
CA SER A 805 -18.82 -8.55 -11.37
C SER A 805 -17.89 -7.38 -10.96
N GLN A 806 -16.61 -7.64 -10.70
CA GLN A 806 -15.68 -6.55 -10.38
C GLN A 806 -15.36 -5.74 -11.65
N PRO A 807 -15.18 -4.40 -11.54
CA PRO A 807 -14.83 -3.56 -12.69
C PRO A 807 -13.61 -4.07 -13.47
N ALA A 808 -12.59 -4.60 -12.77
CA ALA A 808 -11.38 -5.12 -13.39
C ALA A 808 -11.63 -6.31 -14.34
N ASP A 809 -12.55 -7.21 -13.99
CA ASP A 809 -12.89 -8.38 -14.82
C ASP A 809 -13.68 -7.94 -16.08
N ILE A 810 -14.49 -6.89 -15.95
CA ILE A 810 -15.22 -6.26 -17.06
C ILE A 810 -14.25 -5.59 -18.04
N TYR A 811 -13.29 -4.79 -17.54
CA TYR A 811 -12.27 -4.17 -18.38
C TYR A 811 -11.43 -5.22 -19.14
N THR A 812 -11.10 -6.33 -18.48
CA THR A 812 -10.34 -7.43 -19.08
C THR A 812 -11.12 -8.08 -20.22
N GLY A 813 -12.43 -8.27 -20.07
CA GLY A 813 -13.31 -8.79 -21.13
C GLY A 813 -13.30 -7.92 -22.39
N PHE A 814 -13.47 -6.61 -22.24
CA PHE A 814 -13.41 -5.70 -23.39
C PHE A 814 -12.01 -5.63 -24.02
N LEU A 815 -10.95 -5.62 -23.20
CA LEU A 815 -9.56 -5.65 -23.70
C LEU A 815 -9.22 -6.94 -24.46
N SER A 816 -9.88 -8.05 -24.14
CA SER A 816 -9.74 -9.31 -24.89
C SER A 816 -10.45 -9.31 -26.24
N GLY A 817 -11.31 -8.31 -26.50
CA GLY A 817 -12.04 -8.15 -27.76
C GLY A 817 -13.50 -8.60 -27.71
N ALA A 818 -14.11 -8.76 -26.53
CA ALA A 818 -15.54 -9.03 -26.43
C ALA A 818 -16.37 -7.78 -26.77
N ASN A 819 -17.57 -7.99 -27.33
CA ASN A 819 -18.49 -6.90 -27.68
C ASN A 819 -19.36 -6.50 -26.50
N ASP A 820 -19.73 -7.45 -25.65
CA ASP A 820 -20.51 -7.22 -24.44
C ASP A 820 -20.29 -8.37 -23.44
N TYR A 821 -20.84 -8.23 -22.22
CA TYR A 821 -20.81 -9.27 -21.20
C TYR A 821 -22.12 -9.37 -20.42
N VAL A 822 -22.37 -10.53 -19.81
CA VAL A 822 -23.49 -10.77 -18.89
C VAL A 822 -22.98 -11.48 -17.65
N THR A 823 -23.41 -11.03 -16.46
CA THR A 823 -23.04 -11.67 -15.21
C THR A 823 -23.86 -12.93 -14.97
N LYS A 824 -23.21 -14.04 -14.62
CA LYS A 824 -23.85 -15.26 -14.13
C LYS A 824 -24.31 -15.05 -12.66
N PRO A 825 -25.49 -15.54 -12.25
CA PRO A 825 -26.47 -16.26 -13.05
C PRO A 825 -27.18 -15.35 -14.06
N VAL A 826 -27.35 -15.85 -15.27
CA VAL A 826 -27.88 -15.10 -16.41
C VAL A 826 -29.39 -14.91 -16.27
N ASP A 827 -29.84 -13.66 -16.27
CA ASP A 827 -31.27 -13.35 -16.40
C ASP A 827 -31.73 -13.59 -17.85
N ALA A 828 -32.84 -14.32 -18.01
CA ALA A 828 -33.32 -14.74 -19.33
C ALA A 828 -33.78 -13.54 -20.18
N LEU A 829 -34.30 -12.47 -19.56
CA LEU A 829 -34.74 -11.28 -20.26
C LEU A 829 -33.53 -10.43 -20.68
N GLU A 830 -32.58 -10.22 -19.78
CA GLU A 830 -31.33 -9.52 -20.05
C GLU A 830 -30.57 -10.17 -21.22
N LEU A 831 -30.37 -11.49 -21.16
CA LEU A 831 -29.67 -12.23 -22.21
C LEU A 831 -30.32 -12.04 -23.59
N LYS A 832 -31.66 -12.11 -23.65
CA LYS A 832 -32.41 -11.95 -24.91
C LYS A 832 -32.20 -10.56 -25.52
N TYR A 833 -32.24 -9.50 -24.72
CA TYR A 833 -32.03 -8.15 -25.23
C TYR A 833 -30.59 -7.90 -25.69
N ARG A 834 -29.60 -8.47 -24.97
CA ARG A 834 -28.18 -8.41 -25.36
C ARG A 834 -27.94 -9.09 -26.69
N ILE A 835 -28.48 -10.30 -26.87
CA ILE A 835 -28.40 -11.06 -28.12
C ILE A 835 -29.02 -10.24 -29.26
N ARG A 836 -30.25 -9.74 -29.09
CA ARG A 836 -30.95 -8.94 -30.12
C ARG A 836 -30.16 -7.70 -30.55
N ALA A 837 -29.54 -6.99 -29.60
CA ALA A 837 -28.73 -5.81 -29.89
C ALA A 837 -27.49 -6.17 -30.73
N LEU A 838 -26.75 -7.21 -30.35
CA LEU A 838 -25.52 -7.63 -31.03
C LEU A 838 -25.80 -8.18 -32.44
N THR A 839 -26.84 -8.98 -32.61
CA THR A 839 -27.23 -9.53 -33.92
C THR A 839 -27.76 -8.43 -34.85
N GLY A 840 -28.49 -7.46 -34.31
CA GLY A 840 -28.93 -6.27 -35.06
C GLY A 840 -27.77 -5.41 -35.56
N LEU A 841 -26.75 -5.23 -34.71
CA LEU A 841 -25.54 -4.48 -35.05
C LEU A 841 -24.78 -5.12 -36.21
N LYS A 842 -24.57 -6.45 -36.15
CA LYS A 842 -23.91 -7.22 -37.21
C LYS A 842 -24.64 -7.06 -38.55
N LYS A 843 -25.97 -7.18 -38.55
CA LYS A 843 -26.79 -7.06 -39.77
C LYS A 843 -26.64 -5.68 -40.41
N SER A 844 -26.75 -4.61 -39.63
CA SER A 844 -26.60 -3.24 -40.13
C SER A 844 -25.22 -2.96 -40.74
N MET A 845 -24.15 -3.50 -40.15
CA MET A 845 -22.80 -3.36 -40.70
C MET A 845 -22.60 -4.10 -42.02
N ASN A 846 -23.14 -5.32 -42.14
CA ASN A 846 -23.09 -6.07 -43.38
C ASN A 846 -23.84 -5.38 -44.52
N GLU A 847 -25.00 -4.79 -44.23
CA GLU A 847 -25.76 -3.99 -45.20
C GLU A 847 -24.96 -2.77 -45.68
N ARG A 848 -24.31 -2.05 -44.75
CA ARG A 848 -23.48 -0.88 -45.08
C ARG A 848 -22.26 -1.23 -45.94
N LEU A 849 -21.50 -2.26 -45.57
CA LEU A 849 -20.33 -2.71 -46.33
C LEU A 849 -20.71 -3.13 -47.75
N ARG A 850 -21.86 -3.79 -47.91
CA ARG A 850 -22.41 -4.16 -49.21
C ARG A 850 -22.76 -2.94 -50.05
N MET A 851 -23.40 -1.93 -49.46
CA MET A 851 -23.72 -0.66 -50.14
C MET A 851 -22.46 0.10 -50.59
N GLU A 852 -21.42 0.15 -49.73
CA GLU A 852 -20.17 0.83 -50.06
C GLU A 852 -19.41 0.12 -51.19
N ALA A 853 -19.37 -1.21 -51.18
CA ALA A 853 -18.77 -2.00 -52.25
C ALA A 853 -19.50 -1.79 -53.59
N ALA A 854 -20.83 -1.80 -53.59
CA ALA A 854 -21.63 -1.52 -54.78
C ALA A 854 -21.40 -0.09 -55.31
N TYR A 855 -21.31 0.91 -54.43
CA TYR A 855 -21.03 2.29 -54.80
C TYR A 855 -19.64 2.48 -55.43
N LEU A 856 -18.59 1.87 -54.87
CA LEU A 856 -17.24 1.94 -55.41
C LEU A 856 -17.13 1.32 -56.81
N GLN A 857 -17.87 0.23 -57.06
CA GLN A 857 -17.89 -0.41 -58.37
C GLN A 857 -18.67 0.41 -59.41
N ALA A 858 -19.66 1.21 -59.00
CA ALA A 858 -20.41 2.11 -59.87
C ALA A 858 -19.65 3.38 -60.31
N GLN A 859 -18.38 3.57 -59.92
CA GLN A 859 -17.58 4.72 -60.32
C GLN A 859 -17.17 4.67 -61.80
N ILE A 860 -17.60 5.65 -62.59
CA ILE A 860 -17.17 5.81 -63.98
C ILE A 860 -15.77 6.42 -64.04
N GLN A 861 -14.90 5.87 -64.90
CA GLN A 861 -13.57 6.44 -65.09
C GLN A 861 -13.63 7.87 -65.67
N PRO A 862 -13.00 8.88 -65.01
CA PRO A 862 -13.07 10.27 -65.47
C PRO A 862 -12.58 10.45 -66.91
N HIS A 863 -11.53 9.73 -67.30
CA HIS A 863 -10.99 9.80 -68.65
C HIS A 863 -11.96 9.27 -69.71
N PHE A 864 -12.79 8.25 -69.40
CA PHE A 864 -13.83 7.79 -70.34
C PHE A 864 -14.86 8.90 -70.58
N LEU A 865 -15.38 9.52 -69.50
CA LEU A 865 -16.34 10.63 -69.59
C LEU A 865 -15.83 11.78 -70.47
N PHE A 866 -14.61 12.29 -70.17
CA PHE A 866 -14.04 13.40 -70.93
C PHE A 866 -13.82 13.07 -72.40
N ASN A 867 -13.38 11.85 -72.71
CA ASN A 867 -13.15 11.45 -74.09
C ASN A 867 -14.43 11.27 -74.89
N THR A 868 -15.47 10.72 -74.27
CA THR A 868 -16.78 10.59 -74.92
C THR A 868 -17.37 11.97 -75.22
N LEU A 869 -17.28 12.90 -74.25
CA LEU A 869 -17.70 14.30 -74.47
C LEU A 869 -16.90 14.99 -75.58
N ASN A 870 -15.58 14.77 -75.65
CA ASN A 870 -14.74 15.30 -76.73
C ASN A 870 -15.14 14.71 -78.09
N SER A 871 -15.50 13.42 -78.12
CA SER A 871 -15.93 12.74 -79.36
C SER A 871 -17.29 13.26 -79.83
N ILE A 872 -18.23 13.47 -78.89
CA ILE A 872 -19.51 14.13 -79.16
C ILE A 872 -19.29 15.56 -79.69
N MET A 873 -18.41 16.33 -79.06
CA MET A 873 -18.08 17.70 -79.49
C MET A 873 -17.44 17.74 -80.88
N ALA A 874 -16.58 16.77 -81.21
CA ALA A 874 -15.99 16.64 -82.54
C ALA A 874 -17.03 16.26 -83.60
N LEU A 875 -17.92 15.30 -83.29
CA LEU A 875 -18.98 14.87 -84.21
C LEU A 875 -20.06 15.94 -84.42
N SER A 876 -20.28 16.84 -83.47
CA SER A 876 -21.23 17.96 -83.58
C SER A 876 -21.01 18.84 -84.83
N GLN A 877 -19.76 18.92 -85.32
CA GLN A 877 -19.42 19.68 -86.53
C GLN A 877 -19.34 18.82 -87.81
N ILE A 878 -19.38 17.48 -87.69
CA ILE A 878 -19.09 16.54 -88.77
C ILE A 878 -20.34 15.75 -89.19
N ASP A 879 -21.04 15.14 -88.24
CA ASP A 879 -22.18 14.23 -88.47
C ASP A 879 -23.17 14.31 -87.29
N GLY A 880 -24.26 15.04 -87.49
CA GLY A 880 -25.25 15.31 -86.46
C GLY A 880 -26.08 14.09 -86.05
N ASP A 881 -26.26 13.11 -86.94
CA ASP A 881 -27.04 11.90 -86.64
C ASP A 881 -26.17 10.92 -85.83
N LYS A 882 -24.91 10.70 -86.22
CA LYS A 882 -23.97 9.91 -85.39
C LYS A 882 -23.72 10.54 -84.02
N MET A 883 -23.68 11.87 -83.93
CA MET A 883 -23.59 12.56 -82.65
C MET A 883 -24.77 12.24 -81.74
N ARG A 884 -26.01 12.21 -82.27
CA ARG A 884 -27.21 11.87 -81.49
C ARG A 884 -27.17 10.43 -81.00
N ASP A 885 -26.82 9.49 -81.88
CA ASP A 885 -26.70 8.07 -81.52
C ASP A 885 -25.64 7.88 -80.42
N LEU A 886 -24.51 8.59 -80.51
CA LEU A 886 -23.47 8.56 -79.48
C LEU A 886 -23.93 9.17 -78.14
N VAL A 887 -24.69 10.26 -78.17
CA VAL A 887 -25.28 10.88 -76.97
C VAL A 887 -26.30 9.93 -76.32
N GLU A 888 -27.11 9.24 -77.12
CA GLU A 888 -28.11 8.29 -76.62
C GLU A 888 -27.44 7.07 -75.97
N ALA A 889 -26.46 6.46 -76.65
CA ALA A 889 -25.69 5.35 -76.10
C ALA A 889 -24.93 5.76 -74.83
N PHE A 890 -24.32 6.96 -74.82
CA PHE A 890 -23.65 7.48 -73.62
C PHE A 890 -24.63 7.71 -72.46
N SER A 891 -25.82 8.25 -72.74
CA SER A 891 -26.85 8.46 -71.72
C SER A 891 -27.40 7.14 -71.16
N ALA A 892 -27.57 6.12 -72.02
CA ALA A 892 -27.96 4.78 -71.60
C ALA A 892 -26.90 4.14 -70.69
N TYR A 893 -25.62 4.26 -71.05
CA TYR A 893 -24.49 3.81 -70.22
C TYR A 893 -24.52 4.47 -68.84
N LEU A 894 -24.63 5.81 -68.76
CA LEU A 894 -24.69 6.53 -67.49
C LEU A 894 -25.86 6.03 -66.62
N ARG A 895 -27.06 5.94 -67.19
CA ARG A 895 -28.26 5.53 -66.46
C ARG A 895 -28.13 4.12 -65.88
N ILE A 896 -27.64 3.17 -66.67
CA ILE A 896 -27.52 1.76 -66.23
C ILE A 896 -26.37 1.62 -65.21
N SER A 897 -25.24 2.31 -65.41
CA SER A 897 -24.11 2.26 -64.47
C SER A 897 -24.43 2.82 -63.07
N PHE A 898 -25.37 3.78 -62.97
CA PHE A 898 -25.82 4.39 -61.72
C PHE A 898 -27.14 3.83 -61.18
N ASP A 899 -27.68 2.75 -61.76
CA ASP A 899 -28.94 2.15 -61.32
C ASP A 899 -28.82 1.57 -59.90
N PHE A 900 -29.84 1.75 -59.06
CA PHE A 900 -29.92 1.18 -57.71
C PHE A 900 -29.88 -0.34 -57.74
N LEU A 901 -30.33 -0.98 -58.83
CA LEU A 901 -30.24 -2.43 -59.02
C LEU A 901 -28.81 -2.97 -58.90
N ASN A 902 -27.78 -2.15 -59.14
CA ASN A 902 -26.37 -2.52 -58.92
C ASN A 902 -26.00 -2.69 -57.44
N THR A 903 -26.88 -2.31 -56.50
CA THR A 903 -26.73 -2.55 -55.04
C THR A 903 -27.41 -3.85 -54.56
N GLU A 904 -28.21 -4.48 -55.41
CA GLU A 904 -28.80 -5.79 -55.14
C GLU A 904 -27.76 -6.92 -55.21
N GLU A 905 -28.13 -8.11 -54.76
CA GLU A 905 -27.19 -9.24 -54.66
C GLU A 905 -26.92 -9.82 -56.04
N LEU A 906 -27.95 -9.79 -56.90
CA LEU A 906 -28.00 -10.37 -58.22
C LEU A 906 -28.88 -9.49 -59.12
N VAL A 907 -28.46 -9.28 -60.37
CA VAL A 907 -29.19 -8.60 -61.45
C VAL A 907 -29.44 -9.57 -62.61
N GLU A 908 -30.35 -9.23 -63.52
CA GLU A 908 -30.61 -10.03 -64.72
C GLU A 908 -29.48 -9.88 -65.75
N LEU A 909 -29.19 -10.94 -66.50
CA LEU A 909 -28.15 -10.94 -67.54
C LEU A 909 -28.38 -9.87 -68.60
N SER A 910 -29.63 -9.62 -68.98
CA SER A 910 -30.02 -8.54 -69.89
C SER A 910 -29.51 -7.17 -69.43
N HIS A 911 -29.58 -6.89 -68.12
CA HIS A 911 -29.14 -5.62 -67.53
C HIS A 911 -27.64 -5.40 -67.72
N GLU A 912 -26.81 -6.44 -67.50
CA GLU A 912 -25.37 -6.39 -67.74
C GLU A 912 -25.03 -6.23 -69.22
N LEU A 913 -25.73 -6.93 -70.10
CA LEU A 913 -25.47 -6.88 -71.54
C LEU A 913 -25.82 -5.52 -72.15
N ASP A 914 -26.89 -4.87 -71.68
CA ASP A 914 -27.26 -3.53 -72.15
C ASP A 914 -26.20 -2.49 -71.75
N LEU A 915 -25.61 -2.61 -70.56
CA LEU A 915 -24.48 -1.78 -70.13
C LEU A 915 -23.25 -1.97 -71.04
N VAL A 916 -22.93 -3.23 -71.35
CA VAL A 916 -21.80 -3.58 -72.23
C VAL A 916 -22.02 -3.08 -73.66
N ARG A 917 -23.23 -3.22 -74.20
CA ARG A 917 -23.60 -2.72 -75.54
C ARG A 917 -23.42 -1.21 -75.62
N ALA A 918 -23.91 -0.47 -74.63
CA ALA A 918 -23.78 0.98 -74.57
C ALA A 918 -22.30 1.42 -74.50
N TYR A 919 -21.49 0.74 -73.66
CA TYR A 919 -20.05 0.99 -73.55
C TYR A 919 -19.31 0.76 -74.88
N LEU A 920 -19.53 -0.40 -75.52
CA LEU A 920 -18.85 -0.77 -76.75
C LEU A 920 -19.26 0.12 -77.94
N PHE A 921 -20.51 0.57 -77.99
CA PHE A 921 -20.96 1.52 -79.00
C PHE A 921 -20.18 2.84 -78.89
N VAL A 922 -20.04 3.38 -77.68
CA VAL A 922 -19.29 4.62 -77.42
C VAL A 922 -17.82 4.48 -77.85
N GLU A 923 -17.17 3.38 -77.48
CA GLU A 923 -15.76 3.16 -77.83
C GLU A 923 -15.58 2.90 -79.35
N LYS A 924 -16.54 2.25 -80.03
CA LYS A 924 -16.49 2.04 -81.47
C LYS A 924 -16.56 3.36 -82.24
N GLU A 925 -17.49 4.25 -81.91
CA GLU A 925 -17.58 5.56 -82.57
C GLU A 925 -16.32 6.41 -82.33
N ARG A 926 -15.70 6.26 -81.16
CA ARG A 926 -14.47 6.96 -80.81
C ARG A 926 -13.24 6.47 -81.58
N PHE A 927 -13.08 5.16 -81.73
CA PHE A 927 -11.88 4.56 -82.32
C PHE A 927 -12.04 4.12 -83.78
N GLY A 928 -13.25 4.21 -84.33
CA GLY A 928 -13.58 3.90 -85.72
C GLY A 928 -13.20 2.47 -86.09
N GLU A 929 -12.57 2.31 -87.26
CA GLU A 929 -12.15 1.01 -87.82
C GLU A 929 -11.13 0.24 -86.95
N ARG A 930 -10.58 0.86 -85.90
CA ARG A 930 -9.66 0.19 -84.96
C ARG A 930 -10.36 -0.74 -83.97
N LEU A 931 -11.69 -0.67 -83.85
CA LEU A 931 -12.45 -1.55 -82.96
C LEU A 931 -13.59 -2.25 -83.73
N SER A 932 -13.43 -3.56 -83.93
CA SER A 932 -14.49 -4.42 -84.46
C SER A 932 -15.16 -5.19 -83.32
N ILE A 933 -16.48 -5.34 -83.39
CA ILE A 933 -17.28 -6.00 -82.34
C ILE A 933 -18.10 -7.12 -82.97
N VAL A 934 -18.03 -8.32 -82.40
CA VAL A 934 -18.81 -9.50 -82.82
C VAL A 934 -19.65 -10.00 -81.64
N TRP A 935 -20.94 -10.19 -81.87
CA TRP A 935 -21.89 -10.72 -80.88
C TRP A 935 -22.37 -12.10 -81.33
N GLU A 936 -22.23 -13.09 -80.45
CA GLU A 936 -22.74 -14.46 -80.61
C GLU A 936 -23.61 -14.77 -79.38
N ASP A 937 -24.90 -14.45 -79.43
CA ASP A 937 -25.86 -14.62 -78.34
C ASP A 937 -26.92 -15.67 -78.71
N GLU A 938 -26.85 -16.84 -78.10
CA GLU A 938 -27.77 -17.96 -78.34
C GLU A 938 -28.85 -18.09 -77.24
N THR A 939 -29.00 -17.10 -76.37
CA THR A 939 -29.77 -17.21 -75.11
C THR A 939 -31.09 -16.42 -75.10
N GLU A 940 -32.21 -17.09 -74.76
CA GLU A 940 -33.52 -16.47 -74.48
C GLU A 940 -33.87 -16.43 -72.96
N ALA A 941 -32.96 -16.83 -72.05
CA ALA A 941 -33.29 -17.12 -70.65
C ALA A 941 -33.02 -15.97 -69.64
N SER A 942 -33.89 -15.86 -68.62
CA SER A 942 -33.78 -14.94 -67.47
C SER A 942 -32.76 -15.41 -66.43
N LEU A 943 -31.47 -15.32 -66.78
CA LEU A 943 -30.36 -15.65 -65.89
C LEU A 943 -30.07 -14.50 -64.92
N ARG A 944 -29.69 -14.82 -63.68
CA ARG A 944 -29.30 -13.84 -62.66
C ARG A 944 -27.84 -14.03 -62.26
N LEU A 945 -27.10 -12.93 -62.25
CA LEU A 945 -25.68 -12.88 -61.93
C LEU A 945 -25.35 -11.67 -61.04
N PRO A 946 -24.20 -11.65 -60.37
CA PRO A 946 -23.80 -10.50 -59.59
C PRO A 946 -23.65 -9.27 -60.51
N PRO A 947 -24.09 -8.06 -60.11
CA PRO A 947 -23.89 -6.85 -60.92
C PRO A 947 -22.41 -6.56 -61.15
N LEU A 948 -22.11 -5.94 -62.29
CA LEU A 948 -20.80 -5.53 -62.78
C LEU A 948 -19.84 -6.72 -62.97
N THR A 949 -20.36 -7.81 -63.54
CA THR A 949 -19.58 -9.04 -63.80
C THR A 949 -18.99 -9.06 -65.21
N ILE A 950 -19.78 -8.68 -66.23
CA ILE A 950 -19.34 -8.79 -67.63
C ILE A 950 -18.62 -7.51 -68.09
N GLN A 951 -19.13 -6.34 -67.68
CA GLN A 951 -18.56 -5.05 -68.06
C GLN A 951 -17.04 -4.96 -67.81
N PRO A 952 -16.49 -5.30 -66.62
CA PRO A 952 -15.05 -5.17 -66.39
C PRO A 952 -14.22 -6.07 -67.30
N LEU A 953 -14.76 -7.22 -67.73
CA LEU A 953 -14.07 -8.12 -68.65
C LEU A 953 -13.93 -7.47 -70.03
N VAL A 954 -15.02 -6.86 -70.51
CA VAL A 954 -15.07 -6.18 -71.81
C VAL A 954 -14.22 -4.90 -71.82
N GLU A 955 -14.26 -4.11 -70.75
CA GLU A 955 -13.39 -2.93 -70.61
C GLU A 955 -11.90 -3.30 -70.68
N ASN A 956 -11.51 -4.38 -70.01
CA ASN A 956 -10.13 -4.87 -70.05
C ASN A 956 -9.73 -5.37 -71.43
N ALA A 957 -10.60 -6.14 -72.10
CA ALA A 957 -10.39 -6.63 -73.46
C ALA A 957 -10.16 -5.47 -74.44
N VAL A 958 -10.99 -4.43 -74.39
CA VAL A 958 -10.87 -3.27 -75.29
C VAL A 958 -9.65 -2.41 -74.96
N ARG A 959 -9.51 -1.97 -73.70
CA ARG A 959 -8.50 -0.98 -73.33
C ARG A 959 -7.10 -1.57 -73.22
N HIS A 960 -6.97 -2.68 -72.49
CA HIS A 960 -5.67 -3.28 -72.19
C HIS A 960 -5.26 -4.31 -73.25
N GLY A 961 -6.24 -4.95 -73.91
CA GLY A 961 -6.02 -5.84 -75.04
C GLY A 961 -5.87 -5.09 -76.37
N LEU A 962 -6.99 -4.68 -76.97
CA LEU A 962 -7.07 -4.23 -78.37
C LEU A 962 -6.41 -2.87 -78.62
N LEU A 963 -6.80 -1.84 -77.85
CA LEU A 963 -6.37 -0.45 -78.08
C LEU A 963 -4.90 -0.19 -77.73
N SER A 964 -4.26 -1.13 -77.03
CA SER A 964 -2.82 -1.14 -76.82
C SER A 964 -2.02 -1.37 -78.11
N ARG A 965 -2.65 -1.93 -79.16
CA ARG A 965 -2.07 -2.11 -80.50
C ARG A 965 -2.43 -0.95 -81.42
N SER A 966 -1.46 -0.47 -82.19
CA SER A 966 -1.69 0.58 -83.20
C SER A 966 -2.72 0.17 -84.26
N LYS A 967 -2.70 -1.10 -84.68
CA LYS A 967 -3.62 -1.66 -85.69
C LYS A 967 -5.07 -1.88 -85.24
N GLY A 968 -5.36 -1.78 -83.93
CA GLY A 968 -6.67 -2.15 -83.40
C GLY A 968 -6.92 -3.67 -83.36
N GLY A 969 -8.18 -4.08 -83.25
CA GLY A 969 -8.58 -5.50 -83.29
C GLY A 969 -10.06 -5.74 -83.02
N THR A 970 -10.42 -7.00 -82.77
CA THR A 970 -11.80 -7.50 -82.63
C THR A 970 -12.06 -8.01 -81.21
N VAL A 971 -13.15 -7.53 -80.61
CA VAL A 971 -13.73 -8.14 -79.39
C VAL A 971 -14.95 -8.96 -79.77
N ARG A 972 -14.99 -10.22 -79.36
CA ARG A 972 -16.10 -11.15 -79.53
C ARG A 972 -16.69 -11.48 -78.17
N ILE A 973 -17.99 -11.28 -78.00
CA ILE A 973 -18.74 -11.69 -76.82
C ILE A 973 -19.63 -12.86 -77.22
N ARG A 974 -19.39 -14.02 -76.60
CA ARG A 974 -20.11 -15.27 -76.86
C ARG A 974 -20.85 -15.72 -75.62
N ILE A 975 -22.13 -16.04 -75.78
CA ILE A 975 -22.98 -16.61 -74.74
C ILE A 975 -23.61 -17.88 -75.30
N THR A 976 -23.29 -19.02 -74.68
CA THR A 976 -23.70 -20.34 -75.16
C THR A 976 -24.45 -21.07 -74.06
N ALA A 977 -25.72 -21.37 -74.30
CA ALA A 977 -26.54 -22.18 -73.41
C ALA A 977 -26.20 -23.68 -73.58
N GLN A 978 -25.85 -24.34 -72.49
CA GLN A 978 -25.71 -25.81 -72.39
C GLN A 978 -26.88 -26.38 -71.58
N GLU A 979 -27.05 -27.72 -71.55
CA GLU A 979 -28.22 -28.38 -70.93
C GLU A 979 -28.47 -27.97 -69.46
N THR A 980 -27.43 -27.74 -68.66
CA THR A 980 -27.54 -27.41 -67.23
C THR A 980 -26.88 -26.09 -66.83
N THR A 981 -26.05 -25.52 -67.71
CA THR A 981 -25.27 -24.30 -67.43
C THR A 981 -25.23 -23.39 -68.65
N THR A 982 -24.92 -22.12 -68.43
CA THR A 982 -24.66 -21.14 -69.49
C THR A 982 -23.22 -20.65 -69.35
N GLN A 983 -22.47 -20.72 -70.45
CA GLN A 983 -21.08 -20.26 -70.53
C GLN A 983 -21.04 -18.88 -71.18
N ILE A 984 -20.40 -17.92 -70.51
CA ILE A 984 -20.17 -16.57 -71.02
C ILE A 984 -18.68 -16.40 -71.29
N GLU A 985 -18.33 -15.95 -72.50
CA GLU A 985 -16.95 -15.75 -72.96
C GLU A 985 -16.75 -14.36 -73.54
N VAL A 986 -15.68 -13.68 -73.13
CA VAL A 986 -15.19 -12.43 -73.73
C VAL A 986 -13.82 -12.72 -74.35
N ILE A 987 -13.72 -12.56 -75.67
CA ILE A 987 -12.57 -12.94 -76.48
C ILE A 987 -12.04 -11.71 -77.20
N ASP A 988 -10.75 -11.41 -77.06
CA ASP A 988 -10.04 -10.38 -77.83
C ASP A 988 -8.88 -10.97 -78.64
N ASP A 989 -8.56 -10.38 -79.79
CA ASP A 989 -7.38 -10.70 -80.63
C ASP A 989 -6.21 -9.72 -80.41
N GLY A 990 -6.17 -9.13 -79.20
CA GLY A 990 -5.28 -8.05 -78.82
C GLY A 990 -3.86 -8.50 -78.50
N LYS A 991 -3.22 -7.80 -77.56
CA LYS A 991 -1.82 -8.07 -77.18
C LYS A 991 -1.63 -9.42 -76.47
N GLY A 992 -2.68 -9.95 -75.83
CA GLY A 992 -2.59 -11.13 -74.98
C GLY A 992 -1.60 -10.98 -73.81
N MET A 993 -1.45 -12.03 -73.02
CA MET A 993 -0.59 -12.07 -71.84
C MET A 993 0.04 -13.45 -71.62
N ASN A 994 1.14 -13.47 -70.86
CA ASN A 994 1.81 -14.71 -70.47
C ASN A 994 0.93 -15.51 -69.48
N PRO A 995 0.83 -16.85 -69.59
CA PRO A 995 0.12 -17.71 -68.64
C PRO A 995 0.40 -17.42 -67.15
N GLU A 996 1.65 -17.12 -66.78
CA GLU A 996 2.01 -16.79 -65.39
C GLU A 996 1.37 -15.48 -64.90
N LEU A 997 1.17 -14.52 -65.81
CA LEU A 997 0.48 -13.26 -65.50
C LEU A 997 -1.03 -13.49 -65.36
N ALA A 998 -1.62 -14.36 -66.18
CA ALA A 998 -3.04 -14.72 -66.10
C ALA A 998 -3.40 -15.38 -64.76
N GLU A 999 -2.56 -16.29 -64.26
CA GLU A 999 -2.76 -16.91 -62.93
C GLU A 999 -2.63 -15.89 -61.78
N ARG A 1000 -1.68 -14.95 -61.87
CA ARG A 1000 -1.50 -13.90 -60.87
C ARG A 1000 -2.68 -12.92 -60.79
N LEU A 1001 -3.37 -12.66 -61.91
CA LEU A 1001 -4.50 -11.73 -61.96
C LEU A 1001 -5.75 -12.23 -61.19
N LEU A 1002 -5.85 -13.53 -60.95
CA LEU A 1002 -6.95 -14.13 -60.17
C LEU A 1002 -6.63 -14.26 -58.68
N ASN A 1003 -5.39 -13.96 -58.27
CA ASN A 1003 -4.89 -14.13 -56.91
C ASN A 1003 -4.76 -12.78 -56.15
N PRO A 1004 -5.59 -12.52 -55.13
CA PRO A 1004 -5.68 -11.19 -54.50
C PRO A 1004 -4.45 -10.80 -53.63
N ILE A 1005 -3.62 -11.76 -53.22
CA ILE A 1005 -2.51 -11.55 -52.27
C ILE A 1005 -1.26 -10.93 -52.93
N GLN A 1006 -1.15 -10.97 -54.27
CA GLN A 1006 0.08 -10.60 -54.99
C GLN A 1006 0.00 -9.31 -55.84
N GLN A 1007 -1.06 -8.52 -55.74
CA GLN A 1007 -1.20 -7.28 -56.53
C GLN A 1007 -0.79 -6.02 -55.76
N GLU A 1008 0.45 -5.57 -55.95
CA GLU A 1008 0.96 -4.34 -55.30
C GLU A 1008 0.52 -3.01 -55.97
N ARG A 1009 -0.15 -3.02 -57.15
CA ARG A 1009 -0.61 -1.79 -57.84
C ARG A 1009 -1.56 -2.01 -59.04
N GLY A 1010 -2.45 -3.02 -59.00
CA GLY A 1010 -3.33 -3.40 -60.13
C GLY A 1010 -4.83 -3.28 -59.84
N GLY A 1011 -5.65 -3.10 -60.88
CA GLY A 1011 -7.10 -2.82 -60.76
C GLY A 1011 -7.90 -3.92 -60.05
N ILE A 1012 -8.77 -3.49 -59.14
CA ILE A 1012 -9.58 -4.32 -58.22
C ILE A 1012 -10.73 -5.12 -58.87
N GLY A 1013 -11.00 -4.93 -60.16
CA GLY A 1013 -12.17 -5.49 -60.84
C GLY A 1013 -12.15 -7.02 -60.95
N LEU A 1014 -11.18 -7.58 -61.67
CA LEU A 1014 -11.10 -9.01 -61.99
C LEU A 1014 -11.01 -9.94 -60.76
N PRO A 1015 -10.15 -9.68 -59.74
CA PRO A 1015 -10.07 -10.53 -58.55
C PRO A 1015 -11.38 -10.54 -57.75
N ASN A 1016 -12.05 -9.39 -57.66
CA ASN A 1016 -13.32 -9.27 -56.94
C ASN A 1016 -14.45 -9.98 -57.68
N THR A 1017 -14.53 -9.82 -59.01
CA THR A 1017 -15.48 -10.56 -59.85
C THR A 1017 -15.26 -12.07 -59.72
N ASN A 1018 -14.01 -12.53 -59.77
CA ASN A 1018 -13.66 -13.94 -59.57
C ASN A 1018 -14.12 -14.47 -58.20
N ARG A 1019 -13.83 -13.73 -57.12
CA ARG A 1019 -14.21 -14.11 -55.75
C ARG A 1019 -15.73 -14.20 -55.58
N ARG A 1020 -16.49 -13.26 -56.18
CA ARG A 1020 -17.96 -13.25 -56.13
C ARG A 1020 -18.55 -14.46 -56.85
N LEU A 1021 -18.02 -14.80 -58.03
CA LEU A 1021 -18.45 -15.97 -58.79
C LEU A 1021 -18.16 -17.29 -58.05
N ILE A 1022 -16.95 -17.44 -57.48
CA ILE A 1022 -16.61 -18.62 -56.65
C ILE A 1022 -17.57 -18.74 -55.46
N LYS A 1023 -17.85 -17.63 -54.77
CA LYS A 1023 -18.73 -17.64 -53.59
C LYS A 1023 -20.18 -18.02 -53.92
N LEU A 1024 -20.68 -17.61 -55.08
CA LEU A 1024 -22.09 -17.80 -55.44
C LEU A 1024 -22.37 -19.06 -56.27
N TYR A 1025 -21.42 -19.48 -57.11
CA TYR A 1025 -21.61 -20.60 -58.04
C TYR A 1025 -20.55 -21.70 -57.90
N GLY A 1026 -19.59 -21.56 -56.99
CA GLY A 1026 -18.53 -22.54 -56.75
C GLY A 1026 -17.41 -22.56 -57.80
N GLN A 1027 -17.57 -21.83 -58.91
CA GLN A 1027 -16.59 -21.71 -59.99
C GLN A 1027 -16.30 -20.24 -60.30
N GLY A 1028 -15.03 -19.95 -60.59
CA GLY A 1028 -14.54 -18.60 -60.86
C GLY A 1028 -14.39 -18.28 -62.35
N LEU A 1029 -13.62 -17.22 -62.64
CA LEU A 1029 -13.19 -16.87 -63.99
C LEU A 1029 -12.08 -17.83 -64.45
N SER A 1030 -12.15 -18.24 -65.72
CA SER A 1030 -11.06 -18.90 -66.44
C SER A 1030 -10.45 -17.93 -67.45
N ILE A 1031 -9.12 -17.81 -67.46
CA ILE A 1031 -8.39 -16.92 -68.36
C ILE A 1031 -7.44 -17.75 -69.22
N HIS A 1032 -7.66 -17.74 -70.54
CA HIS A 1032 -6.76 -18.33 -71.53
C HIS A 1032 -6.18 -17.21 -72.39
N SER A 1033 -4.87 -16.98 -72.32
CA SER A 1033 -4.22 -15.92 -73.07
C SER A 1033 -2.90 -16.36 -73.65
N LYS A 1034 -2.55 -15.81 -74.81
CA LYS A 1034 -1.26 -16.01 -75.45
C LYS A 1034 -0.72 -14.68 -75.97
N PRO A 1035 0.56 -14.37 -75.76
CA PRO A 1035 1.17 -13.14 -76.28
C PRO A 1035 0.95 -13.00 -77.79
N ASP A 1036 0.53 -11.81 -78.22
CA ASP A 1036 0.23 -11.38 -79.58
C ASP A 1036 -0.91 -12.10 -80.34
N GLU A 1037 -1.50 -13.14 -79.74
CA GLU A 1037 -2.68 -13.88 -80.24
C GLU A 1037 -4.00 -13.43 -79.60
N GLY A 1038 -3.98 -12.86 -78.39
CA GLY A 1038 -5.17 -12.34 -77.70
C GLY A 1038 -5.52 -13.06 -76.39
N THR A 1039 -6.71 -12.78 -75.84
CA THR A 1039 -7.19 -13.32 -74.55
C THR A 1039 -8.63 -13.80 -74.65
N THR A 1040 -8.95 -14.93 -74.03
CA THR A 1040 -10.29 -15.40 -73.75
C THR A 1040 -10.49 -15.45 -72.24
N VAL A 1041 -11.52 -14.75 -71.75
CA VAL A 1041 -11.96 -14.84 -70.35
C VAL A 1041 -13.36 -15.42 -70.32
N SER A 1042 -13.57 -16.52 -69.60
CA SER A 1042 -14.85 -17.23 -69.54
C SER A 1042 -15.27 -17.60 -68.13
N PHE A 1043 -16.57 -17.78 -67.91
CA PHE A 1043 -17.15 -18.31 -66.68
C PHE A 1043 -18.49 -18.98 -66.94
N VAL A 1044 -18.93 -19.79 -65.98
CA VAL A 1044 -20.11 -20.66 -66.11
C VAL A 1044 -21.10 -20.34 -65.01
N ILE A 1045 -22.38 -20.20 -65.38
CA ILE A 1045 -23.51 -20.00 -64.45
C ILE A 1045 -24.51 -21.15 -64.59
N PRO A 1046 -25.03 -21.75 -63.50
CA PRO A 1046 -26.08 -22.77 -63.57
C PRO A 1046 -27.44 -22.20 -63.99
N ASN A 1047 -28.20 -22.94 -64.81
CA ASN A 1047 -29.49 -22.48 -65.37
C ASN A 1047 -30.65 -22.45 -64.33
N ARG A 1048 -30.52 -23.11 -63.18
CA ARG A 1048 -31.42 -23.03 -62.00
C ARG A 1048 -30.61 -23.15 -60.70
N ARG A 1049 -30.96 -22.39 -59.65
CA ARG A 1049 -30.35 -22.52 -58.31
C ARG A 1049 -30.60 -23.94 -57.77
N VAL A 1050 -29.53 -24.65 -57.41
CA VAL A 1050 -29.60 -25.74 -56.43
C VAL A 1050 -29.68 -25.06 -55.05
N HIS A 1051 -30.68 -25.45 -54.25
CA HIS A 1051 -31.04 -24.83 -52.98
C HIS A 1051 -29.93 -24.83 -51.93
#